data_AF-A0A924UGA8-F1
#
_entry.id   AF-A0A924UGA8-F1
#
_cell.length_a   1.000
_cell.length_b   1.000
_cell.length_c   1.000
_cell.angle_alpha   90.00
_cell.angle_beta   90.00
_cell.angle_gamma   90.00
#
_symmetry.space_group_name_H-M   'P 1'
#
loop_
_entity.id
_entity.type
_entity.pdbx_description
1 polymer ?
#
loop_
_entity_poly.entity_id
_entity_poly.type
_entity_poly.pdbx_seq_one_letter_code
_entity_poly.pdbx_strand_id
1 'polypeptide(L)'
;MATIYGTSANDQLVGTTKADSIFGGLGTDTLDGGTGNDTIDAGAGADSVLGGSGDDLLYGGQGTPVGSTLINNGTFDSNTNGWTGTDIEWNPESAYFSNGSNNGVIEMDGTTGPTTVVQQSFVVDGAVSASVTLRSIIRTAGTVGTDGFRLEVLDAKGAVVGSQIILPGSRTAWTNYTLNVSLPAAGVYTLRMTEVGNNDSLGAVVDNVQVTTTSVIADVANDTLAGGAGNDTLYGYNGNDQLNGDGNDDLVYGGNGDDSLNGGTEVDTLYGDGGNDSLYGGSGADRVFGGENADLIFGGTENDTLAGDAGDDTLNGDAGNDSVSGGDDQDLFLIGASEGFDTILGGEGGTDRDTLSFAGSTAGVTVTLSGSETGSYVAGTGAGTFSQIEVVIGSAQADTLNAAAATAPVTLFGGAGNDTITGGLLNDSLSGDDGNDRIYGGSGNDTLLGGIGSDMLAGGAGNDILTGGGDADTFEVGVNDDTDTIDGGNTGTDLDRLDFTGTGSGVNVVFSGNESGFYTYGGGSGTFAEIEQVGSTAYDDRLNASQTMGNMNLGGGEGNDAITTGSGNDQLFGGSGNDTLTAGTGADVLTGDEGTDDLYGGDGNDVLYGGGGDDSILSGGDGNDTVYGGAGNDQFGSESGRDQMFGGDGDDRFLGGIDDTVDGGAGGNDVLDLSFWGWAGTNILYSSSDPQSGIVQFLDAGGNVQNSMSFSNIEHVLPCFTPGTRVRTARGDVPVEDLVVGDRVRTRDHGLQTLRWVGSRTLSLADLIVQPKLKPIRMDAGSLGAGLPVRTMTVSPQHRMLLQDPRAEMLFGEAEVLVAAVHLTSLKGVEQVLPAGVTYIHLLFDAHEIILADDVWTESFQPADRTLGCMDAEQRAEIEALFPDLRGDFRNFPAARMTLKGFEARVMLAA
;
A
#
# COMPACT_ATOMS: atom_id res chain seq x y z
N MET A 1 -31.06 40.59 -50.47
CA MET A 1 -32.20 40.93 -49.62
C MET A 1 -33.44 40.56 -50.35
N ALA A 2 -33.57 39.26 -50.55
CA ALA A 2 -34.83 38.57 -50.65
C ALA A 2 -35.31 38.27 -49.24
N THR A 3 -36.61 38.30 -49.04
CA THR A 3 -37.25 37.75 -47.84
C THR A 3 -38.06 36.54 -48.30
N ILE A 4 -37.76 35.37 -47.74
CA ILE A 4 -38.32 34.07 -48.13
C ILE A 4 -39.11 33.54 -46.93
N TYR A 5 -40.34 33.12 -47.16
CA TYR A 5 -41.22 32.55 -46.14
C TYR A 5 -41.64 31.15 -46.57
N GLY A 6 -41.46 30.17 -45.71
CA GLY A 6 -42.06 28.85 -45.80
C GLY A 6 -43.48 28.85 -45.28
N THR A 7 -43.99 27.65 -45.02
CA THR A 7 -45.40 27.37 -44.83
C THR A 7 -45.60 26.59 -43.52
N SER A 8 -46.65 25.77 -43.45
CA SER A 8 -46.91 24.90 -42.32
C SER A 8 -46.58 23.43 -42.64
N ALA A 9 -45.76 23.21 -43.64
CA ALA A 9 -45.39 21.90 -44.17
C ALA A 9 -43.87 21.88 -44.32
N ASN A 10 -43.30 20.69 -44.44
CA ASN A 10 -41.87 20.52 -44.71
C ASN A 10 -41.46 21.24 -46.00
N ASP A 11 -40.68 22.30 -45.85
CA ASP A 11 -40.26 23.19 -46.92
C ASP A 11 -38.77 23.02 -47.26
N GLN A 12 -38.41 23.38 -48.49
CA GLN A 12 -37.01 23.50 -48.93
C GLN A 12 -36.80 24.91 -49.46
N LEU A 13 -36.09 25.73 -48.68
CA LEU A 13 -35.88 27.14 -48.94
C LEU A 13 -34.42 27.40 -49.26
N VAL A 14 -34.15 28.13 -50.34
CA VAL A 14 -32.78 28.44 -50.78
C VAL A 14 -32.69 29.94 -51.06
N GLY A 15 -31.73 30.58 -50.42
CA GLY A 15 -31.35 31.97 -50.57
C GLY A 15 -30.63 32.24 -51.89
N THR A 16 -30.08 33.44 -51.99
CA THR A 16 -29.51 33.97 -53.22
C THR A 16 -28.00 34.15 -53.09
N THR A 17 -27.47 35.20 -53.73
CA THR A 17 -26.04 35.54 -53.67
C THR A 17 -25.81 36.86 -52.90
N LYS A 18 -26.79 37.22 -52.06
CA LYS A 18 -26.84 38.47 -51.31
C LYS A 18 -27.46 38.13 -49.96
N ALA A 19 -27.19 38.97 -48.96
CA ALA A 19 -27.84 38.95 -47.65
C ALA A 19 -29.36 38.79 -47.75
N ASP A 20 -29.92 37.71 -47.22
CA ASP A 20 -31.32 37.32 -47.32
C ASP A 20 -31.93 37.10 -45.91
N SER A 21 -33.25 37.05 -45.84
CA SER A 21 -33.98 36.71 -44.62
C SER A 21 -34.91 35.55 -44.91
N ILE A 22 -34.68 34.40 -44.30
CA ILE A 22 -35.39 33.16 -44.58
C ILE A 22 -36.12 32.71 -43.31
N PHE A 23 -37.42 32.44 -43.43
CA PHE A 23 -38.27 31.97 -42.33
C PHE A 23 -38.90 30.65 -42.73
N GLY A 24 -38.61 29.53 -42.05
CA GLY A 24 -39.11 28.18 -42.43
C GLY A 24 -40.59 27.98 -42.09
N GLY A 25 -41.00 28.36 -40.88
CA GLY A 25 -42.40 28.36 -40.48
C GLY A 25 -42.73 27.19 -39.55
N LEU A 26 -43.68 26.32 -39.90
CA LEU A 26 -43.89 25.07 -39.17
C LEU A 26 -43.51 23.91 -40.11
N GLY A 27 -42.84 22.89 -39.61
CA GLY A 27 -42.51 21.77 -40.48
C GLY A 27 -41.32 20.98 -39.97
N THR A 28 -40.69 20.28 -40.90
CA THR A 28 -39.30 19.83 -40.76
C THR A 28 -38.70 20.30 -42.07
N ASP A 29 -38.02 21.42 -41.98
CA ASP A 29 -37.64 22.27 -43.08
C ASP A 29 -36.16 22.11 -43.39
N THR A 30 -35.78 22.42 -44.63
CA THR A 30 -34.38 22.51 -45.04
C THR A 30 -34.13 23.88 -45.63
N LEU A 31 -33.28 24.66 -44.98
CA LEU A 31 -33.00 26.05 -45.31
C LEU A 31 -31.52 26.20 -45.67
N ASP A 32 -31.23 26.92 -46.76
CA ASP A 32 -29.87 27.20 -47.25
C ASP A 32 -29.77 28.70 -47.57
N GLY A 33 -28.92 29.47 -46.89
CA GLY A 33 -28.73 30.90 -47.12
C GLY A 33 -28.01 31.21 -48.44
N GLY A 34 -27.12 30.31 -48.86
CA GLY A 34 -26.33 30.44 -50.07
C GLY A 34 -25.09 31.30 -49.84
N THR A 35 -25.10 32.55 -50.28
CA THR A 35 -24.00 33.47 -50.01
C THR A 35 -24.53 34.85 -49.66
N GLY A 36 -23.85 35.57 -48.78
CA GLY A 36 -24.31 36.83 -48.23
C GLY A 36 -24.30 36.74 -46.71
N ASN A 37 -24.66 37.83 -46.04
CA ASN A 37 -24.87 37.81 -44.59
C ASN A 37 -26.37 37.60 -44.38
N ASP A 38 -26.75 36.37 -44.14
CA ASP A 38 -28.11 35.89 -44.14
C ASP A 38 -28.67 35.83 -42.70
N THR A 39 -29.98 35.95 -42.57
CA THR A 39 -30.69 35.71 -41.30
C THR A 39 -31.70 34.63 -41.53
N ILE A 40 -31.52 33.48 -40.88
CA ILE A 40 -32.33 32.29 -41.08
C ILE A 40 -32.99 31.91 -39.77
N ASP A 41 -34.31 31.80 -39.79
CA ASP A 41 -35.13 31.34 -38.68
C ASP A 41 -35.92 30.12 -39.17
N ALA A 42 -35.53 28.92 -38.71
CA ALA A 42 -36.10 27.69 -39.21
C ALA A 42 -37.57 27.53 -38.76
N GLY A 43 -37.87 27.93 -37.53
CA GLY A 43 -39.22 28.11 -37.05
C GLY A 43 -39.59 27.06 -36.03
N ALA A 44 -40.54 26.18 -36.35
CA ALA A 44 -40.96 25.13 -35.44
C ALA A 44 -40.94 23.74 -36.09
N GLY A 45 -40.37 22.79 -35.38
CA GLY A 45 -40.17 21.40 -35.75
C GLY A 45 -38.71 21.14 -36.12
N ALA A 46 -38.36 19.86 -36.33
CA ALA A 46 -36.95 19.47 -36.44
C ALA A 46 -36.38 19.89 -37.80
N ASP A 47 -35.56 20.92 -37.82
CA ASP A 47 -35.15 21.62 -39.03
C ASP A 47 -33.66 21.43 -39.35
N SER A 48 -33.29 21.68 -40.60
CA SER A 48 -31.90 21.66 -41.08
C SER A 48 -31.56 22.97 -41.75
N VAL A 49 -30.58 23.68 -41.22
CA VAL A 49 -30.17 25.02 -41.65
C VAL A 49 -28.70 25.02 -42.07
N LEU A 50 -28.42 25.61 -43.22
CA LEU A 50 -27.07 25.93 -43.70
C LEU A 50 -27.00 27.44 -43.96
N GLY A 51 -26.11 28.16 -43.29
CA GLY A 51 -25.87 29.60 -43.52
C GLY A 51 -25.25 29.82 -44.89
N GLY A 52 -24.09 29.19 -45.12
CA GLY A 52 -23.44 29.13 -46.42
C GLY A 52 -22.13 29.92 -46.45
N SER A 53 -22.13 31.16 -46.95
CA SER A 53 -20.91 31.97 -47.00
C SER A 53 -21.22 33.42 -46.72
N GLY A 54 -20.55 34.01 -45.74
CA GLY A 54 -20.79 35.35 -45.21
C GLY A 54 -21.01 35.25 -43.71
N ASP A 55 -21.27 36.38 -43.03
CA ASP A 55 -21.53 36.35 -41.59
C ASP A 55 -23.04 36.20 -41.38
N ASP A 56 -23.46 35.00 -41.01
CA ASP A 56 -24.85 34.54 -40.95
C ASP A 56 -25.38 34.48 -39.52
N LEU A 57 -26.69 34.63 -39.39
CA LEU A 57 -27.41 34.56 -38.12
C LEU A 57 -28.49 33.49 -38.21
N LEU A 58 -28.28 32.38 -37.51
CA LEU A 58 -29.07 31.16 -37.60
C LEU A 58 -29.83 30.90 -36.30
N TYR A 59 -31.11 30.56 -36.44
CA TYR A 59 -32.01 30.21 -35.35
C TYR A 59 -32.65 28.86 -35.67
N GLY A 60 -32.44 27.85 -34.81
CA GLY A 60 -33.05 26.51 -34.92
C GLY A 60 -34.54 26.59 -34.69
N GLY A 61 -34.92 27.14 -33.53
CA GLY A 61 -36.32 27.45 -33.31
C GLY A 61 -36.56 28.14 -31.99
N GLN A 62 -36.64 29.47 -31.98
CA GLN A 62 -37.65 30.08 -31.12
C GLN A 62 -38.77 30.46 -32.02
N GLY A 63 -39.93 29.82 -31.83
CA GLY A 63 -41.17 30.32 -32.37
C GLY A 63 -41.14 31.84 -32.23
N THR A 64 -40.96 32.52 -33.37
CA THR A 64 -40.47 33.91 -33.50
C THR A 64 -40.73 34.80 -32.29
N PRO A 65 -39.76 35.65 -31.86
CA PRO A 65 -39.99 36.66 -30.82
C PRO A 65 -41.33 37.36 -31.04
N VAL A 66 -42.22 37.21 -30.05
CA VAL A 66 -43.54 37.81 -30.04
C VAL A 66 -43.46 39.30 -30.25
N GLY A 67 -43.75 39.68 -31.49
CA GLY A 67 -43.50 41.01 -32.03
C GLY A 67 -43.34 41.02 -33.55
N SER A 68 -43.33 39.86 -34.22
CA SER A 68 -43.27 39.80 -35.69
C SER A 68 -44.33 40.70 -36.30
N THR A 69 -43.85 41.68 -37.05
CA THR A 69 -44.72 42.61 -37.77
C THR A 69 -45.19 41.89 -39.03
N LEU A 70 -46.30 41.15 -38.92
CA LEU A 70 -46.93 40.35 -39.99
C LEU A 70 -47.30 41.18 -41.23
N ILE A 71 -47.44 42.50 -41.06
CA ILE A 71 -47.60 43.50 -42.12
C ILE A 71 -46.87 44.76 -41.67
N ASN A 72 -45.90 45.31 -42.42
CA ASN A 72 -45.29 46.63 -42.17
C ASN A 72 -45.30 47.49 -43.45
N ASN A 73 -45.93 48.66 -43.42
CA ASN A 73 -45.90 49.61 -44.56
C ASN A 73 -44.81 50.70 -44.42
N GLY A 74 -44.00 50.68 -43.35
CA GLY A 74 -42.96 51.68 -43.07
C GLY A 74 -43.49 53.04 -42.58
N THR A 75 -42.58 53.95 -42.22
CA THR A 75 -42.91 55.34 -41.82
C THR A 75 -42.56 56.34 -42.92
N PHE A 76 -43.48 57.25 -43.25
CA PHE A 76 -43.15 58.48 -44.01
C PHE A 76 -42.16 59.37 -43.22
N ASP A 77 -40.99 59.66 -43.79
CA ASP A 77 -40.06 60.71 -43.32
C ASP A 77 -40.46 62.07 -43.90
N SER A 78 -40.85 63.00 -43.03
CA SER A 78 -41.35 64.32 -43.42
C SER A 78 -40.24 65.34 -43.78
N ASN A 79 -38.96 64.95 -43.81
CA ASN A 79 -37.86 65.93 -43.80
C ASN A 79 -37.10 66.18 -45.11
N THR A 80 -37.45 65.58 -46.25
CA THR A 80 -36.72 65.84 -47.51
C THR A 80 -37.61 66.41 -48.63
N ASN A 81 -37.43 67.71 -48.91
CA ASN A 81 -37.73 68.29 -50.22
C ASN A 81 -36.85 67.61 -51.27
N GLY A 82 -37.40 66.71 -52.09
CA GLY A 82 -36.72 66.17 -53.26
C GLY A 82 -36.94 64.68 -53.46
N TRP A 83 -37.58 64.35 -54.57
CA TRP A 83 -38.00 63.01 -54.98
C TRP A 83 -36.89 62.25 -55.72
N THR A 84 -36.24 61.26 -55.10
CA THR A 84 -35.54 60.15 -55.79
C THR A 84 -35.17 59.04 -54.79
N GLY A 85 -35.50 57.78 -55.08
CA GLY A 85 -34.98 56.58 -54.37
C GLY A 85 -36.03 55.50 -54.12
N THR A 86 -35.64 54.23 -54.10
CA THR A 86 -36.44 53.03 -54.44
C THR A 86 -36.83 52.12 -53.26
N ASP A 87 -37.83 51.26 -53.55
CA ASP A 87 -38.20 49.95 -52.96
C ASP A 87 -39.09 49.88 -51.70
N ILE A 88 -40.39 49.57 -51.92
CA ILE A 88 -41.19 48.50 -51.28
C ILE A 88 -42.30 48.08 -52.27
N GLU A 89 -42.38 46.80 -52.66
CA GLU A 89 -43.45 46.23 -53.50
C GLU A 89 -44.69 45.89 -52.66
N TRP A 90 -45.82 46.58 -52.93
CA TRP A 90 -47.16 46.17 -52.54
C TRP A 90 -47.91 45.84 -53.83
N ASN A 91 -48.22 44.57 -54.10
CA ASN A 91 -48.97 44.19 -55.30
C ASN A 91 -50.32 43.55 -54.95
N PRO A 92 -51.43 44.29 -54.99
CA PRO A 92 -52.76 43.74 -55.18
C PRO A 92 -53.19 43.95 -56.63
N GLU A 93 -53.53 42.86 -57.30
CA GLU A 93 -54.34 42.95 -58.51
C GLU A 93 -55.65 43.70 -58.21
N SER A 94 -55.68 44.94 -58.70
CA SER A 94 -56.84 45.79 -59.03
C SER A 94 -57.60 46.53 -57.93
N ALA A 95 -57.10 47.72 -57.57
CA ALA A 95 -57.93 48.94 -57.49
C ALA A 95 -57.07 50.18 -57.82
N TYR A 96 -57.55 51.00 -58.75
CA TYR A 96 -56.83 52.13 -59.35
C TYR A 96 -56.49 53.24 -58.35
N PHE A 97 -55.23 53.68 -58.28
CA PHE A 97 -54.87 55.04 -57.86
C PHE A 97 -54.25 55.80 -59.05
N SER A 98 -54.86 56.93 -59.41
CA SER A 98 -54.51 57.70 -60.59
C SER A 98 -53.41 58.74 -60.32
N ASN A 99 -52.31 58.54 -61.06
CA ASN A 99 -51.44 59.55 -61.67
C ASN A 99 -50.55 60.42 -60.77
N GLY A 100 -49.32 59.94 -60.60
CA GLY A 100 -48.12 60.77 -60.49
C GLY A 100 -47.61 60.95 -59.07
N SER A 101 -46.49 60.27 -58.80
CA SER A 101 -45.55 60.47 -57.70
C SER A 101 -45.76 59.56 -56.45
N ASN A 102 -44.92 58.51 -56.36
CA ASN A 102 -44.49 57.61 -55.26
C ASN A 102 -44.34 58.22 -53.83
N ASN A 103 -45.13 57.84 -52.81
CA ASN A 103 -44.76 58.00 -51.39
C ASN A 103 -45.68 57.12 -50.52
N GLY A 104 -45.13 56.39 -49.53
CA GLY A 104 -45.74 55.27 -48.79
C GLY A 104 -46.92 55.61 -47.88
N VAL A 105 -48.04 56.07 -48.45
CA VAL A 105 -49.23 56.48 -47.72
C VAL A 105 -50.48 56.01 -48.46
N ILE A 106 -51.43 55.42 -47.74
CA ILE A 106 -52.69 54.89 -48.29
C ILE A 106 -53.75 56.00 -48.23
N GLU A 107 -54.28 56.40 -49.38
CA GLU A 107 -55.40 57.33 -49.48
C GLU A 107 -56.74 56.57 -49.49
N MET A 108 -57.63 56.91 -48.56
CA MET A 108 -58.98 56.35 -48.45
C MET A 108 -59.97 57.38 -49.01
N ASP A 109 -60.14 57.44 -50.34
CA ASP A 109 -61.09 58.33 -51.04
C ASP A 109 -61.60 57.65 -52.33
N GLY A 110 -62.92 57.66 -52.56
CA GLY A 110 -63.54 57.14 -53.78
C GLY A 110 -64.40 58.18 -54.49
N THR A 111 -64.10 58.54 -55.74
CA THR A 111 -64.89 59.57 -56.45
C THR A 111 -66.23 59.10 -57.05
N THR A 112 -66.52 57.79 -57.13
CA THR A 112 -67.77 57.28 -57.74
C THR A 112 -68.26 55.88 -57.26
N GLY A 113 -68.21 55.56 -55.96
CA GLY A 113 -68.76 54.32 -55.35
C GLY A 113 -68.29 52.95 -55.91
N PRO A 114 -68.63 51.81 -55.27
CA PRO A 114 -68.73 51.62 -53.82
C PRO A 114 -67.32 51.68 -53.19
N THR A 115 -67.24 52.34 -52.03
CA THR A 115 -66.17 52.29 -51.00
C THR A 115 -64.77 51.85 -51.44
N THR A 116 -63.78 52.73 -51.36
CA THR A 116 -62.37 52.31 -51.47
C THR A 116 -62.10 51.24 -50.42
N VAL A 117 -61.72 50.04 -50.87
CA VAL A 117 -61.39 48.88 -50.05
C VAL A 117 -59.94 48.49 -50.31
N VAL A 118 -59.15 48.46 -49.26
CA VAL A 118 -57.73 48.03 -49.25
C VAL A 118 -57.68 46.76 -48.40
N GLN A 119 -57.09 45.69 -48.91
CA GLN A 119 -56.97 44.43 -48.18
C GLN A 119 -55.57 43.84 -48.28
N GLN A 120 -55.13 43.19 -47.20
CA GLN A 120 -53.89 42.42 -47.17
C GLN A 120 -54.06 41.20 -46.27
N SER A 121 -53.67 40.03 -46.78
CA SER A 121 -53.70 38.79 -46.01
C SER A 121 -52.42 38.59 -45.21
N PHE A 122 -52.54 37.96 -44.05
CA PHE A 122 -51.43 37.57 -43.18
C PHE A 122 -51.75 36.24 -42.51
N VAL A 123 -50.72 35.47 -42.14
CA VAL A 123 -50.86 34.15 -41.52
C VAL A 123 -50.56 34.25 -40.04
N VAL A 124 -51.25 33.44 -39.24
CA VAL A 124 -50.89 33.20 -37.83
C VAL A 124 -50.96 31.72 -37.53
N ASP A 125 -50.06 31.27 -36.67
CA ASP A 125 -49.76 29.84 -36.49
C ASP A 125 -50.48 29.22 -35.28
N GLY A 126 -51.34 29.99 -34.63
CA GLY A 126 -52.10 29.53 -33.48
C GLY A 126 -53.15 30.51 -33.01
N ALA A 127 -53.78 30.19 -31.89
CA ALA A 127 -54.63 31.15 -31.20
C ALA A 127 -53.75 32.25 -30.60
N VAL A 128 -53.76 33.45 -31.20
CA VAL A 128 -52.88 34.55 -30.81
C VAL A 128 -53.68 35.83 -30.57
N SER A 129 -53.16 36.71 -29.72
CA SER A 129 -53.62 38.11 -29.73
C SER A 129 -52.76 38.89 -30.72
N ALA A 130 -53.40 39.68 -31.57
CA ALA A 130 -52.74 40.57 -32.52
C ALA A 130 -53.10 42.03 -32.24
N SER A 131 -52.16 42.93 -32.50
CA SER A 131 -52.31 44.38 -32.45
C SER A 131 -52.06 44.97 -33.83
N VAL A 132 -53.08 45.59 -34.41
CA VAL A 132 -52.95 46.39 -35.63
C VAL A 132 -52.72 47.84 -35.23
N THR A 133 -51.55 48.41 -35.51
CA THR A 133 -51.28 49.84 -35.32
C THR A 133 -51.18 50.56 -36.65
N LEU A 134 -51.58 51.83 -36.68
CA LEU A 134 -51.42 52.71 -37.84
C LEU A 134 -51.41 54.17 -37.39
N ARG A 135 -51.05 55.09 -38.28
CA ARG A 135 -51.27 56.52 -38.10
C ARG A 135 -52.14 57.09 -39.21
N SER A 136 -52.99 58.06 -38.89
CA SER A 136 -53.86 58.69 -39.88
C SER A 136 -54.08 60.19 -39.67
N ILE A 137 -54.32 60.92 -40.77
CA ILE A 137 -54.60 62.37 -40.84
C ILE A 137 -55.67 62.66 -41.90
N ILE A 138 -56.37 63.81 -41.82
CA ILE A 138 -57.37 64.22 -42.83
C ILE A 138 -56.70 64.93 -44.02
N ARG A 139 -57.08 64.57 -45.25
CA ARG A 139 -56.64 65.28 -46.47
C ARG A 139 -57.20 66.71 -46.53
N THR A 140 -56.36 67.66 -46.90
CA THR A 140 -56.62 69.10 -46.89
C THR A 140 -58.00 69.52 -47.46
N ALA A 141 -58.81 70.19 -46.63
CA ALA A 141 -60.01 71.02 -46.90
C ALA A 141 -61.41 70.49 -46.52
N GLY A 142 -61.51 69.39 -45.75
CA GLY A 142 -62.79 68.89 -45.20
C GLY A 142 -63.14 69.28 -43.76
N THR A 143 -64.34 68.87 -43.33
CA THR A 143 -64.85 69.04 -41.95
C THR A 143 -64.23 67.96 -41.05
N VAL A 144 -63.65 68.35 -39.91
CA VAL A 144 -63.01 67.39 -39.00
C VAL A 144 -64.05 66.43 -38.41
N GLY A 145 -63.83 65.12 -38.53
CA GLY A 145 -64.62 64.09 -37.86
C GLY A 145 -65.80 63.48 -38.64
N THR A 146 -65.96 63.75 -39.94
CA THR A 146 -67.03 63.14 -40.77
C THR A 146 -66.55 62.03 -41.71
N ASP A 147 -65.29 62.06 -42.12
CA ASP A 147 -64.73 61.17 -43.14
C ASP A 147 -63.54 60.39 -42.57
N GLY A 148 -63.53 59.08 -42.80
CA GLY A 148 -62.60 58.13 -42.20
C GLY A 148 -62.67 56.77 -42.87
N PHE A 149 -62.28 55.72 -42.15
CA PHE A 149 -62.30 54.36 -42.65
C PHE A 149 -62.57 53.37 -41.52
N ARG A 150 -63.12 52.22 -41.87
CA ARG A 150 -63.26 51.07 -41.01
C ARG A 150 -62.07 50.15 -41.23
N LEU A 151 -61.36 49.87 -40.16
CA LEU A 151 -60.36 48.82 -40.06
C LEU A 151 -61.06 47.53 -39.61
N GLU A 152 -60.85 46.43 -40.31
CA GLU A 152 -61.40 45.11 -40.01
C GLU A 152 -60.29 44.06 -40.15
N VAL A 153 -60.31 43.04 -39.31
CA VAL A 153 -59.56 41.81 -39.51
C VAL A 153 -60.56 40.70 -39.75
N LEU A 154 -60.38 39.94 -40.83
CA LEU A 154 -61.27 38.86 -41.25
C LEU A 154 -60.57 37.52 -41.13
N ASP A 155 -61.29 36.47 -40.76
CA ASP A 155 -60.80 35.09 -40.85
C ASP A 155 -60.83 34.56 -42.30
N ALA A 156 -60.30 33.35 -42.52
CA ALA A 156 -60.28 32.68 -43.82
C ALA A 156 -61.66 32.44 -44.45
N LYS A 157 -62.76 32.54 -43.67
CA LYS A 157 -64.15 32.41 -44.15
C LYS A 157 -64.78 33.78 -44.44
N GLY A 158 -64.05 34.87 -44.26
CA GLY A 158 -64.51 36.24 -44.44
C GLY A 158 -65.36 36.78 -43.28
N ALA A 159 -65.36 36.13 -42.11
CA ALA A 159 -66.01 36.64 -40.91
C ALA A 159 -65.10 37.66 -40.21
N VAL A 160 -65.66 38.80 -39.79
CA VAL A 160 -64.90 39.86 -39.09
C VAL A 160 -64.61 39.40 -37.66
N VAL A 161 -63.33 39.24 -37.33
CA VAL A 161 -62.84 38.85 -36.00
C VAL A 161 -62.40 40.05 -35.15
N GLY A 162 -62.13 41.20 -35.78
CA GLY A 162 -61.88 42.48 -35.09
C GLY A 162 -62.24 43.66 -35.99
N SER A 163 -62.72 44.77 -35.41
CA SER A 163 -63.03 45.97 -36.19
C SER A 163 -62.97 47.25 -35.37
N GLN A 164 -62.56 48.35 -36.02
CA GLN A 164 -62.57 49.70 -35.48
C GLN A 164 -62.93 50.70 -36.59
N ILE A 165 -63.78 51.68 -36.30
CA ILE A 165 -63.97 52.84 -37.19
C ILE A 165 -62.99 53.92 -36.75
N ILE A 166 -62.18 54.40 -37.69
CA ILE A 166 -61.16 55.42 -37.49
C ILE A 166 -61.61 56.68 -38.21
N LEU A 167 -61.87 57.73 -37.42
CA LEU A 167 -62.15 59.08 -37.89
C LEU A 167 -60.94 59.96 -37.52
N PRO A 168 -60.07 60.30 -38.49
CA PRO A 168 -58.92 61.15 -38.23
C PRO A 168 -59.36 62.50 -37.66
N GLY A 169 -58.81 62.90 -36.52
CA GLY A 169 -59.25 64.09 -35.78
C GLY A 169 -58.41 65.35 -36.05
N SER A 170 -57.36 65.26 -36.86
CA SER A 170 -56.36 66.30 -37.03
C SER A 170 -56.03 66.55 -38.49
N ARG A 171 -55.71 67.81 -38.79
CA ARG A 171 -55.28 68.30 -40.12
C ARG A 171 -53.82 68.71 -40.16
N THR A 172 -53.16 68.77 -39.00
CA THR A 172 -51.81 69.34 -38.83
C THR A 172 -50.85 68.36 -38.16
N ALA A 173 -51.35 67.22 -37.69
CA ALA A 173 -50.57 66.18 -37.02
C ALA A 173 -51.19 64.81 -37.28
N TRP A 174 -50.36 63.80 -37.45
CA TRP A 174 -50.77 62.39 -37.53
C TRP A 174 -51.28 61.92 -36.16
N THR A 175 -52.34 61.13 -36.15
CA THR A 175 -52.87 60.47 -34.95
C THR A 175 -52.64 58.97 -35.07
N ASN A 176 -52.10 58.34 -34.03
CA ASN A 176 -51.92 56.89 -33.97
C ASN A 176 -53.23 56.20 -33.55
N TYR A 177 -53.49 55.04 -34.15
CA TYR A 177 -54.63 54.18 -33.86
C TYR A 177 -54.16 52.76 -33.66
N THR A 178 -54.83 52.04 -32.76
CA THR A 178 -54.54 50.63 -32.45
C THR A 178 -55.83 49.84 -32.35
N LEU A 179 -55.89 48.71 -33.05
CA LEU A 179 -56.92 47.69 -32.95
C LEU A 179 -56.29 46.41 -32.42
N ASN A 180 -56.62 46.05 -31.18
CA ASN A 180 -56.28 44.74 -30.63
C ASN A 180 -57.37 43.72 -31.01
N VAL A 181 -56.98 42.57 -31.53
CA VAL A 181 -57.87 41.50 -31.99
C VAL A 181 -57.37 40.15 -31.49
N SER A 182 -58.27 39.27 -31.08
CA SER A 182 -57.95 37.88 -30.79
C SER A 182 -58.22 37.04 -32.03
N LEU A 183 -57.20 36.31 -32.48
CA LEU A 183 -57.23 35.42 -33.63
C LEU A 183 -57.34 33.99 -33.09
N PRO A 184 -58.50 33.33 -33.21
CA PRO A 184 -58.84 32.17 -32.36
C PRO A 184 -58.20 30.84 -32.78
N ALA A 185 -57.55 30.78 -33.94
CA ALA A 185 -56.94 29.56 -34.47
C ALA A 185 -55.89 29.90 -35.54
N ALA A 186 -55.02 28.94 -35.84
CA ALA A 186 -54.11 29.03 -36.97
C ALA A 186 -54.87 29.22 -38.28
N GLY A 187 -54.32 30.02 -39.20
CA GLY A 187 -54.87 30.20 -40.54
C GLY A 187 -54.58 31.55 -41.16
N VAL A 188 -55.08 31.74 -42.39
CA VAL A 188 -54.96 33.00 -43.13
C VAL A 188 -56.03 33.98 -42.66
N TYR A 189 -55.60 35.15 -42.22
CA TYR A 189 -56.43 36.30 -41.88
C TYR A 189 -56.25 37.41 -42.90
N THR A 190 -57.18 38.35 -42.95
CA THR A 190 -57.13 39.48 -43.88
C THR A 190 -57.42 40.78 -43.15
N LEU A 191 -56.45 41.69 -43.15
CA LEU A 191 -56.66 43.09 -42.81
C LEU A 191 -57.44 43.75 -43.94
N ARG A 192 -58.57 44.38 -43.63
CA ARG A 192 -59.40 45.15 -44.56
C ARG A 192 -59.60 46.56 -44.03
N MET A 193 -59.42 47.53 -44.91
CA MET A 193 -59.73 48.94 -44.67
C MET A 193 -60.78 49.36 -45.66
N THR A 194 -61.90 49.91 -45.19
CA THR A 194 -63.03 50.34 -46.02
C THR A 194 -63.40 51.77 -45.68
N GLU A 195 -63.49 52.65 -46.67
CA GLU A 195 -63.92 54.04 -46.48
C GLU A 195 -65.26 54.16 -45.71
N VAL A 196 -65.35 55.13 -44.79
CA VAL A 196 -66.54 55.49 -44.02
C VAL A 196 -66.70 57.01 -44.03
N GLY A 197 -67.69 57.55 -44.73
CA GLY A 197 -67.86 59.00 -44.89
C GLY A 197 -68.72 59.37 -46.09
N ASN A 198 -68.77 60.65 -46.45
CA ASN A 198 -69.39 61.11 -47.69
C ASN A 198 -68.34 61.10 -48.82
N ASN A 199 -68.67 60.56 -50.01
CA ASN A 199 -67.81 60.63 -51.20
C ASN A 199 -67.73 62.07 -51.74
N ASP A 200 -66.93 62.93 -51.11
CA ASP A 200 -66.80 64.35 -51.46
C ASP A 200 -65.37 64.75 -51.91
N SER A 201 -64.53 63.75 -52.23
CA SER A 201 -63.10 63.91 -52.60
C SER A 201 -62.18 64.32 -51.44
N LEU A 202 -62.63 64.11 -50.19
CA LEU A 202 -61.91 64.44 -48.96
C LEU A 202 -61.72 63.17 -48.10
N GLY A 203 -60.63 62.45 -48.36
CA GLY A 203 -60.32 61.18 -47.70
C GLY A 203 -59.47 61.23 -46.44
N ALA A 204 -59.41 60.09 -45.75
CA ALA A 204 -58.39 59.81 -44.74
C ALA A 204 -57.09 59.37 -45.41
N VAL A 205 -55.97 59.78 -44.82
CA VAL A 205 -54.63 59.44 -45.25
C VAL A 205 -54.04 58.55 -44.17
N VAL A 206 -53.56 57.35 -44.52
CA VAL A 206 -53.10 56.31 -43.58
C VAL A 206 -51.65 55.93 -43.86
N ASP A 207 -50.87 55.77 -42.80
CA ASP A 207 -49.45 55.43 -42.87
C ASP A 207 -49.06 54.53 -41.67
N ASN A 208 -47.86 53.94 -41.70
CA ASN A 208 -47.28 53.10 -40.65
C ASN A 208 -48.20 51.98 -40.15
N VAL A 209 -48.88 51.30 -41.09
CA VAL A 209 -49.71 50.14 -40.76
C VAL A 209 -48.80 48.99 -40.34
N GLN A 210 -49.00 48.49 -39.12
CA GLN A 210 -48.29 47.37 -38.52
C GLN A 210 -49.28 46.36 -37.94
N VAL A 211 -49.07 45.06 -38.15
CA VAL A 211 -49.81 43.99 -37.45
C VAL A 211 -48.81 43.16 -36.66
N THR A 212 -48.97 43.03 -35.34
CA THR A 212 -48.04 42.30 -34.46
C THR A 212 -48.77 41.26 -33.61
N THR A 213 -48.23 40.06 -33.41
CA THR A 213 -48.83 38.99 -32.57
C THR A 213 -48.08 38.78 -31.23
N THR A 214 -48.75 38.15 -30.25
CA THR A 214 -48.22 37.92 -28.89
C THR A 214 -48.37 36.48 -28.37
N SER A 215 -48.06 35.42 -29.14
CA SER A 215 -47.84 34.08 -28.56
C SER A 215 -46.58 33.38 -29.10
N VAL A 216 -45.75 32.85 -28.20
CA VAL A 216 -44.61 31.95 -28.49
C VAL A 216 -45.09 30.53 -28.23
N ILE A 217 -44.96 29.63 -29.21
CA ILE A 217 -44.87 28.19 -28.92
C ILE A 217 -43.37 27.96 -28.80
N ALA A 218 -42.89 27.58 -27.62
CA ALA A 218 -41.51 27.15 -27.48
C ALA A 218 -41.38 25.88 -28.35
N ASP A 219 -40.49 25.94 -29.33
CA ASP A 219 -40.10 24.72 -30.02
C ASP A 219 -39.21 23.91 -29.08
N VAL A 220 -39.35 22.59 -29.17
CA VAL A 220 -38.60 21.58 -28.41
C VAL A 220 -38.09 20.48 -29.33
N ALA A 221 -38.14 20.73 -30.64
CA ALA A 221 -37.65 19.82 -31.65
C ALA A 221 -36.13 19.94 -31.74
N ASN A 222 -35.51 18.91 -32.31
CA ASN A 222 -34.07 18.84 -32.46
C ASN A 222 -33.68 19.36 -33.83
N ASP A 223 -32.84 20.37 -33.87
CA ASP A 223 -32.41 21.05 -35.08
C ASP A 223 -30.97 20.71 -35.45
N THR A 224 -30.63 20.98 -36.71
CA THR A 224 -29.26 20.87 -37.21
C THR A 224 -28.87 22.14 -37.93
N LEU A 225 -27.93 22.90 -37.37
CA LEU A 225 -27.45 24.18 -37.89
C LEU A 225 -25.98 24.07 -38.27
N ALA A 226 -25.64 24.57 -39.46
CA ALA A 226 -24.26 24.76 -39.90
C ALA A 226 -24.06 26.20 -40.39
N GLY A 227 -23.11 26.92 -39.79
CA GLY A 227 -22.75 28.29 -40.16
C GLY A 227 -22.21 28.35 -41.59
N GLY A 228 -21.09 27.68 -41.81
CA GLY A 228 -20.48 27.55 -43.12
C GLY A 228 -19.14 28.28 -43.19
N ALA A 229 -19.09 29.42 -43.87
CA ALA A 229 -17.85 30.19 -43.96
C ALA A 229 -18.11 31.66 -43.68
N GLY A 230 -17.46 32.21 -42.66
CA GLY A 230 -17.71 33.56 -42.19
C GLY A 230 -17.97 33.54 -40.69
N ASN A 231 -18.12 34.71 -40.07
CA ASN A 231 -18.28 34.77 -38.62
C ASN A 231 -19.76 34.65 -38.27
N ASP A 232 -20.20 33.45 -37.96
CA ASP A 232 -21.61 33.11 -37.84
C ASP A 232 -22.08 33.17 -36.38
N THR A 233 -23.39 33.32 -36.19
CA THR A 233 -24.03 33.19 -34.87
C THR A 233 -25.18 32.20 -34.95
N LEU A 234 -25.09 31.12 -34.17
CA LEU A 234 -26.05 30.02 -34.15
C LEU A 234 -26.75 29.94 -32.79
N TYR A 235 -28.06 29.69 -32.81
CA TYR A 235 -28.88 29.44 -31.62
C TYR A 235 -29.74 28.19 -31.82
N GLY A 236 -29.55 27.14 -31.02
CA GLY A 236 -30.37 25.91 -31.03
C GLY A 236 -31.71 26.11 -30.32
N TYR A 237 -31.64 26.62 -29.09
CA TYR A 237 -32.72 27.02 -28.19
C TYR A 237 -33.31 25.95 -27.28
N ASN A 238 -34.33 25.18 -27.68
CA ASN A 238 -34.67 24.00 -26.89
C ASN A 238 -34.80 22.82 -27.82
N GLY A 239 -34.35 21.66 -27.37
CA GLY A 239 -34.17 20.52 -28.23
C GLY A 239 -32.82 19.89 -27.91
N ASN A 240 -32.55 18.74 -28.50
CA ASN A 240 -31.21 18.18 -28.47
C ASN A 240 -30.62 18.42 -29.87
N ASP A 241 -29.95 19.54 -30.02
CA ASP A 241 -29.58 20.16 -31.28
C ASP A 241 -28.16 19.78 -31.71
N GLN A 242 -27.88 19.89 -33.01
CA GLN A 242 -26.54 19.74 -33.58
C GLN A 242 -26.11 21.05 -34.24
N LEU A 243 -25.09 21.70 -33.71
CA LEU A 243 -24.62 23.00 -34.18
C LEU A 243 -23.15 22.92 -34.59
N ASN A 244 -22.83 23.45 -35.76
CA ASN A 244 -21.46 23.49 -36.29
C ASN A 244 -21.15 24.89 -36.82
N GLY A 245 -20.14 25.57 -36.27
CA GLY A 245 -19.64 26.86 -36.79
C GLY A 245 -19.00 26.71 -38.17
N ASP A 246 -18.32 25.57 -38.39
CA ASP A 246 -17.48 25.24 -39.54
C ASP A 246 -16.15 25.99 -39.58
N GLY A 247 -16.11 27.27 -39.97
CA GLY A 247 -14.83 27.96 -39.88
C GLY A 247 -14.91 29.45 -40.07
N ASN A 248 -13.90 30.13 -39.54
CA ASN A 248 -13.90 31.53 -39.09
C ASN A 248 -14.36 31.63 -37.62
N ASP A 249 -14.46 32.85 -37.09
CA ASP A 249 -14.71 33.03 -35.66
C ASP A 249 -16.22 33.03 -35.39
N ASP A 250 -16.74 31.93 -34.85
CA ASP A 250 -18.17 31.68 -34.69
C ASP A 250 -18.66 31.83 -33.23
N LEU A 251 -19.97 32.07 -33.09
CA LEU A 251 -20.65 32.16 -31.80
C LEU A 251 -21.83 31.18 -31.77
N VAL A 252 -21.74 30.15 -30.94
CA VAL A 252 -22.68 29.03 -30.93
C VAL A 252 -23.34 28.89 -29.56
N TYR A 253 -24.67 28.87 -29.51
CA TYR A 253 -25.47 28.63 -28.31
C TYR A 253 -26.34 27.38 -28.49
N GLY A 254 -26.16 26.36 -27.65
CA GLY A 254 -26.98 25.14 -27.61
C GLY A 254 -28.39 25.47 -27.14
N GLY A 255 -28.51 25.85 -25.87
CA GLY A 255 -29.77 26.23 -25.24
C GLY A 255 -30.19 25.20 -24.20
N ASN A 256 -31.46 24.78 -24.19
CA ASN A 256 -31.93 23.75 -23.27
C ASN A 256 -32.04 22.39 -23.99
N GLY A 257 -31.43 21.36 -23.44
CA GLY A 257 -31.46 19.99 -23.93
C GLY A 257 -30.04 19.48 -24.13
N ASP A 258 -29.88 18.19 -24.46
CA ASP A 258 -28.54 17.61 -24.59
C ASP A 258 -28.03 17.87 -26.02
N ASP A 259 -27.22 18.91 -26.20
CA ASP A 259 -26.78 19.45 -27.47
C ASP A 259 -25.39 18.94 -27.89
N SER A 260 -25.10 19.02 -29.20
CA SER A 260 -23.79 18.71 -29.77
C SER A 260 -23.27 19.93 -30.54
N LEU A 261 -22.23 20.57 -30.01
CA LEU A 261 -21.66 21.79 -30.56
C LEU A 261 -20.23 21.54 -31.08
N ASN A 262 -19.91 22.09 -32.24
CA ASN A 262 -18.57 22.11 -32.83
C ASN A 262 -18.25 23.52 -33.32
N GLY A 263 -17.15 24.12 -32.84
CA GLY A 263 -16.69 25.43 -33.31
C GLY A 263 -16.15 25.33 -34.73
N GLY A 264 -15.12 24.50 -34.91
CA GLY A 264 -14.56 24.20 -36.21
C GLY A 264 -13.13 24.72 -36.32
N THR A 265 -12.92 25.80 -37.08
CA THR A 265 -11.57 26.36 -37.29
C THR A 265 -11.54 27.86 -37.06
N GLU A 266 -10.43 28.35 -36.50
CA GLU A 266 -10.22 29.73 -36.03
C GLU A 266 -10.81 29.92 -34.63
N VAL A 267 -11.14 31.13 -34.17
CA VAL A 267 -11.42 31.37 -32.75
C VAL A 267 -12.92 31.38 -32.48
N ASP A 268 -13.41 30.32 -31.85
CA ASP A 268 -14.83 30.11 -31.62
C ASP A 268 -15.24 30.38 -30.17
N THR A 269 -16.53 30.67 -29.96
CA THR A 269 -17.15 30.73 -28.65
C THR A 269 -18.41 29.87 -28.60
N LEU A 270 -18.41 28.86 -27.73
CA LEU A 270 -19.49 27.88 -27.58
C LEU A 270 -20.09 27.99 -26.17
N TYR A 271 -21.42 27.93 -26.08
CA TYR A 271 -22.18 27.81 -24.85
C TYR A 271 -23.14 26.62 -24.97
N GLY A 272 -23.01 25.62 -24.10
CA GLY A 272 -23.98 24.51 -24.01
C GLY A 272 -25.31 24.99 -23.43
N ASP A 273 -25.22 25.85 -22.41
CA ASP A 273 -26.31 26.43 -21.62
C ASP A 273 -26.92 25.44 -20.62
N GLY A 274 -27.87 24.58 -20.98
CA GLY A 274 -28.49 23.69 -19.99
C GLY A 274 -28.86 22.33 -20.57
N GLY A 275 -28.29 21.26 -20.01
CA GLY A 275 -28.41 19.92 -20.55
C GLY A 275 -27.07 19.20 -20.41
N ASN A 276 -26.99 17.94 -20.83
CA ASN A 276 -25.71 17.23 -20.83
C ASN A 276 -25.11 17.33 -22.23
N ASP A 277 -24.30 18.36 -22.44
CA ASP A 277 -23.87 18.79 -23.76
C ASP A 277 -22.54 18.14 -24.16
N SER A 278 -22.30 18.05 -25.46
CA SER A 278 -21.02 17.65 -26.04
C SER A 278 -20.46 18.81 -26.84
N LEU A 279 -19.38 19.43 -26.36
CA LEU A 279 -18.78 20.61 -26.96
C LEU A 279 -17.35 20.33 -27.45
N TYR A 280 -17.06 20.73 -28.67
CA TYR A 280 -15.72 20.65 -29.27
C TYR A 280 -15.32 22.01 -29.85
N GLY A 281 -14.25 22.62 -29.34
CA GLY A 281 -13.71 23.90 -29.86
C GLY A 281 -13.22 23.73 -31.29
N GLY A 282 -12.25 22.85 -31.49
CA GLY A 282 -11.73 22.51 -32.81
C GLY A 282 -10.27 22.94 -32.95
N SER A 283 -9.94 23.71 -33.97
CA SER A 283 -8.61 24.33 -34.07
C SER A 283 -8.73 25.82 -33.87
N GLY A 284 -8.07 26.39 -32.86
CA GLY A 284 -8.45 27.72 -32.45
C GLY A 284 -7.93 28.10 -31.09
N ALA A 285 -8.14 29.34 -30.67
CA ALA A 285 -7.93 29.70 -29.27
C ALA A 285 -9.31 29.93 -28.66
N ASP A 286 -10.01 28.83 -28.44
CA ASP A 286 -11.46 28.78 -28.32
C ASP A 286 -11.91 29.09 -26.89
N ARG A 287 -13.20 29.43 -26.77
CA ARG A 287 -13.87 29.66 -25.49
C ARG A 287 -15.07 28.74 -25.40
N VAL A 288 -15.03 27.75 -24.54
CA VAL A 288 -16.08 26.73 -24.42
C VAL A 288 -16.64 26.72 -23.01
N PHE A 289 -17.95 26.90 -22.88
CA PHE A 289 -18.69 26.92 -21.63
C PHE A 289 -19.75 25.82 -21.66
N GLY A 290 -19.70 24.88 -20.72
CA GLY A 290 -20.68 23.79 -20.57
C GLY A 290 -22.04 24.34 -20.19
N GLY A 291 -22.19 24.76 -18.93
CA GLY A 291 -23.40 25.39 -18.44
C GLY A 291 -23.96 24.66 -17.22
N GLU A 292 -25.25 24.31 -17.25
CA GLU A 292 -25.87 23.47 -16.23
C GLU A 292 -25.91 22.00 -16.67
N ASN A 293 -25.65 21.08 -15.73
CA ASN A 293 -25.62 19.62 -15.91
C ASN A 293 -24.28 19.10 -16.45
N ALA A 294 -24.20 17.78 -16.69
CA ALA A 294 -22.92 17.10 -16.85
C ALA A 294 -22.48 17.12 -18.31
N ASP A 295 -21.47 17.92 -18.60
CA ASP A 295 -21.00 18.23 -19.94
C ASP A 295 -19.72 17.48 -20.32
N LEU A 296 -19.52 17.30 -21.62
CA LEU A 296 -18.31 16.76 -22.21
C LEU A 296 -17.64 17.82 -23.09
N ILE A 297 -16.49 18.33 -22.64
CA ILE A 297 -15.82 19.48 -23.24
C ILE A 297 -14.42 19.11 -23.74
N PHE A 298 -14.16 19.40 -25.01
CA PHE A 298 -12.86 19.26 -25.65
C PHE A 298 -12.41 20.59 -26.28
N GLY A 299 -11.23 21.10 -25.90
CA GLY A 299 -10.66 22.33 -26.47
C GLY A 299 -10.22 22.14 -27.91
N GLY A 300 -9.26 21.24 -28.12
CA GLY A 300 -8.80 20.83 -29.43
C GLY A 300 -7.34 21.19 -29.66
N THR A 301 -7.04 22.04 -30.64
CA THR A 301 -5.66 22.49 -30.88
C THR A 301 -5.51 23.97 -30.59
N GLU A 302 -4.30 24.37 -30.20
CA GLU A 302 -3.94 25.73 -29.77
C GLU A 302 -4.41 26.02 -28.34
N ASN A 303 -4.49 27.28 -27.89
CA ASN A 303 -4.61 27.56 -26.45
C ASN A 303 -6.04 27.97 -26.09
N ASP A 304 -6.75 27.07 -25.45
CA ASP A 304 -8.19 27.18 -25.22
C ASP A 304 -8.53 27.66 -23.79
N THR A 305 -9.75 28.17 -23.64
CA THR A 305 -10.36 28.48 -22.35
C THR A 305 -11.63 27.67 -22.19
N LEU A 306 -11.63 26.73 -21.25
CA LEU A 306 -12.73 25.80 -21.00
C LEU A 306 -13.31 26.05 -19.60
N ALA A 307 -14.63 26.01 -19.47
CA ALA A 307 -15.35 26.03 -18.20
C ALA A 307 -16.49 25.00 -18.24
N GLY A 308 -16.55 24.10 -17.28
CA GLY A 308 -17.69 23.18 -17.08
C GLY A 308 -18.92 23.93 -16.57
N ASP A 309 -18.69 24.85 -15.64
CA ASP A 309 -19.68 25.64 -14.92
C ASP A 309 -20.39 24.83 -13.81
N ALA A 310 -21.59 24.31 -13.97
CA ALA A 310 -22.31 23.63 -12.88
C ALA A 310 -22.74 22.22 -13.29
N GLY A 311 -22.13 21.19 -12.71
CA GLY A 311 -22.42 19.81 -13.06
C GLY A 311 -21.20 18.92 -12.82
N ASP A 312 -21.37 17.60 -12.94
CA ASP A 312 -20.22 16.69 -12.89
C ASP A 312 -19.62 16.61 -14.32
N ASP A 313 -18.71 17.51 -14.67
CA ASP A 313 -18.24 17.70 -16.05
C ASP A 313 -17.01 16.86 -16.38
N THR A 314 -16.80 16.59 -17.68
CA THR A 314 -15.58 15.96 -18.19
C THR A 314 -14.89 16.89 -19.17
N LEU A 315 -13.68 17.35 -18.82
CA LEU A 315 -12.94 18.35 -19.58
C LEU A 315 -11.59 17.82 -20.07
N ASN A 316 -11.25 18.15 -21.31
CA ASN A 316 -9.93 17.88 -21.90
C ASN A 316 -9.48 19.10 -22.75
N GLY A 317 -8.32 19.66 -22.42
CA GLY A 317 -7.71 20.75 -23.21
C GLY A 317 -7.20 20.30 -24.58
N ASP A 318 -6.80 19.03 -24.69
CA ASP A 318 -6.06 18.46 -25.82
C ASP A 318 -4.71 19.17 -26.06
N ALA A 319 -4.44 19.68 -27.26
CA ALA A 319 -3.11 20.12 -27.67
C ALA A 319 -2.96 21.63 -27.53
N GLY A 320 -2.53 22.10 -26.36
CA GLY A 320 -2.52 23.52 -26.09
C GLY A 320 -1.78 23.89 -24.83
N ASN A 321 -1.69 25.18 -24.55
CA ASN A 321 -1.50 25.63 -23.18
C ASN A 321 -2.84 26.15 -22.69
N ASP A 322 -3.64 25.26 -22.14
CA ASP A 322 -5.06 25.51 -21.93
C ASP A 322 -5.35 26.06 -20.53
N SER A 323 -6.45 26.80 -20.43
CA SER A 323 -7.01 27.25 -19.16
C SER A 323 -8.32 26.53 -18.93
N VAL A 324 -8.34 25.55 -18.03
CA VAL A 324 -9.47 24.65 -17.82
C VAL A 324 -10.01 24.84 -16.41
N SER A 325 -11.31 25.11 -16.27
CA SER A 325 -12.02 25.21 -15.00
C SER A 325 -13.15 24.19 -14.98
N GLY A 326 -13.29 23.43 -13.89
CA GLY A 326 -14.43 22.56 -13.65
C GLY A 326 -15.66 23.40 -13.31
N GLY A 327 -15.70 23.92 -12.09
CA GLY A 327 -16.73 24.84 -11.64
C GLY A 327 -17.33 24.42 -10.31
N ASP A 328 -18.64 24.19 -10.27
CA ASP A 328 -19.34 23.59 -9.14
C ASP A 328 -19.56 22.09 -9.41
N ASP A 329 -19.55 21.26 -8.35
CA ASP A 329 -19.73 19.78 -8.40
C ASP A 329 -18.46 19.00 -8.80
N GLN A 330 -18.54 17.68 -9.05
CA GLN A 330 -17.35 16.81 -9.16
C GLN A 330 -16.87 16.65 -10.60
N ASP A 331 -15.76 17.29 -10.92
CA ASP A 331 -15.27 17.34 -12.29
C ASP A 331 -14.15 16.34 -12.57
N LEU A 332 -14.07 15.90 -13.83
CA LEU A 332 -13.05 15.01 -14.36
C LEU A 332 -12.21 15.72 -15.42
N PHE A 333 -10.94 15.95 -15.11
CA PHE A 333 -9.95 16.48 -16.05
C PHE A 333 -9.15 15.34 -16.66
N LEU A 334 -9.28 15.15 -17.97
CA LEU A 334 -8.55 14.14 -18.72
C LEU A 334 -7.27 14.74 -19.31
N ILE A 335 -6.12 14.14 -18.99
CA ILE A 335 -4.82 14.55 -19.52
C ILE A 335 -4.29 13.48 -20.47
N GLY A 336 -4.11 13.87 -21.73
CA GLY A 336 -3.77 12.98 -22.85
C GLY A 336 -2.27 12.87 -23.13
N ALA A 337 -1.96 12.50 -24.38
CA ALA A 337 -0.60 12.28 -24.88
C ALA A 337 -0.02 13.44 -25.70
N SER A 338 -0.79 14.49 -25.99
CA SER A 338 -0.47 15.54 -26.96
C SER A 338 -0.39 16.94 -26.33
N GLU A 339 -0.12 17.01 -25.04
CA GLU A 339 -0.37 18.20 -24.23
C GLU A 339 0.71 19.28 -24.37
N GLY A 340 0.33 20.53 -24.12
CA GLY A 340 1.25 21.63 -23.84
C GLY A 340 1.36 21.92 -22.35
N PHE A 341 1.18 23.19 -21.95
CA PHE A 341 1.38 23.72 -20.59
C PHE A 341 0.08 24.22 -19.97
N ASP A 342 -0.71 23.32 -19.40
CA ASP A 342 -2.09 23.65 -18.99
C ASP A 342 -2.17 24.19 -17.56
N THR A 343 -3.21 24.98 -17.33
CA THR A 343 -3.62 25.49 -16.01
C THR A 343 -5.01 24.98 -15.70
N ILE A 344 -5.12 24.14 -14.67
CA ILE A 344 -6.35 23.47 -14.28
C ILE A 344 -6.83 23.98 -12.93
N LEU A 345 -8.12 24.25 -12.85
CA LEU A 345 -8.82 24.66 -11.64
C LEU A 345 -10.02 23.73 -11.45
N GLY A 346 -10.10 23.00 -10.34
CA GLY A 346 -11.29 22.22 -10.00
C GLY A 346 -12.51 23.12 -9.82
N GLY A 347 -12.46 23.97 -8.78
CA GLY A 347 -13.48 24.97 -8.46
C GLY A 347 -14.12 24.67 -7.10
N GLU A 348 -14.15 25.64 -6.16
CA GLU A 348 -14.68 25.38 -4.81
C GLU A 348 -16.21 25.55 -4.69
N GLY A 349 -16.96 25.05 -5.67
CA GLY A 349 -18.41 25.12 -5.69
C GLY A 349 -19.14 24.32 -4.60
N GLY A 350 -18.46 23.56 -3.74
CA GLY A 350 -19.19 22.78 -2.73
C GLY A 350 -18.31 22.01 -1.76
N THR A 351 -18.76 20.79 -1.45
CA THR A 351 -17.90 19.70 -0.95
C THR A 351 -17.87 18.66 -2.07
N ASP A 352 -17.26 19.06 -3.16
CA ASP A 352 -16.99 18.30 -4.38
C ASP A 352 -15.64 17.58 -4.28
N ARG A 353 -15.31 16.81 -5.31
CA ARG A 353 -14.18 15.89 -5.33
C ARG A 353 -13.69 15.73 -6.77
N ASP A 354 -12.90 16.70 -7.19
CA ASP A 354 -12.37 16.82 -8.53
C ASP A 354 -11.24 15.84 -8.78
N THR A 355 -11.20 15.32 -10.00
CA THR A 355 -10.29 14.25 -10.41
C THR A 355 -9.43 14.68 -11.58
N LEU A 356 -8.11 14.66 -11.39
CA LEU A 356 -7.13 14.80 -12.46
C LEU A 356 -6.64 13.42 -12.90
N SER A 357 -6.93 13.03 -14.14
CA SER A 357 -6.69 11.68 -14.65
C SER A 357 -5.67 11.67 -15.80
N PHE A 358 -4.60 10.90 -15.62
CA PHE A 358 -3.56 10.66 -16.62
C PHE A 358 -3.71 9.30 -17.32
N ALA A 359 -4.85 8.62 -17.17
CA ALA A 359 -5.10 7.31 -17.75
C ALA A 359 -4.97 7.26 -19.29
N GLY A 360 -5.13 8.41 -19.96
CA GLY A 360 -4.93 8.58 -21.40
C GLY A 360 -3.48 8.81 -21.83
N SER A 361 -2.57 9.08 -20.88
CA SER A 361 -1.15 9.29 -21.17
C SER A 361 -0.49 8.01 -21.70
N THR A 362 0.46 8.18 -22.61
CA THR A 362 1.29 7.10 -23.17
C THR A 362 2.73 7.11 -22.64
N ALA A 363 3.03 8.04 -21.72
CA ALA A 363 4.28 8.13 -20.99
C ALA A 363 3.99 8.16 -19.49
N GLY A 364 4.93 7.64 -18.69
CA GLY A 364 4.88 7.79 -17.24
C GLY A 364 4.87 9.26 -16.83
N VAL A 365 4.10 9.56 -15.79
CA VAL A 365 3.81 10.89 -15.30
C VAL A 365 4.51 11.16 -13.97
N THR A 366 4.89 12.41 -13.76
CA THR A 366 5.38 12.88 -12.46
C THR A 366 4.46 13.98 -11.98
N VAL A 367 3.73 13.72 -10.89
CA VAL A 367 2.85 14.68 -10.23
C VAL A 367 3.46 15.07 -8.89
N THR A 368 3.52 16.37 -8.61
CA THR A 368 4.03 16.90 -7.34
C THR A 368 3.03 17.91 -6.78
N LEU A 369 2.44 17.59 -5.64
CA LEU A 369 1.62 18.53 -4.89
C LEU A 369 2.54 19.45 -4.09
N SER A 370 2.38 20.75 -4.31
CA SER A 370 3.14 21.81 -3.64
C SER A 370 2.43 22.34 -2.38
N GLY A 371 1.19 21.90 -2.16
CA GLY A 371 0.34 22.15 -1.00
C GLY A 371 -0.90 21.27 -1.09
N SER A 372 -1.89 21.52 -0.23
CA SER A 372 -3.20 20.86 -0.33
C SER A 372 -3.88 21.20 -1.65
N GLU A 373 -4.30 20.17 -2.39
CA GLU A 373 -5.06 20.28 -3.64
C GLU A 373 -4.37 21.13 -4.73
N THR A 374 -3.07 21.39 -4.63
CA THR A 374 -2.35 22.26 -5.59
C THR A 374 -1.00 21.69 -5.94
N GLY A 375 -0.65 21.71 -7.21
CA GLY A 375 0.58 21.10 -7.69
C GLY A 375 0.88 21.35 -9.15
N SER A 376 1.80 20.53 -9.64
CA SER A 376 2.21 20.50 -11.03
C SER A 376 2.42 19.06 -11.49
N TYR A 377 2.31 18.84 -12.80
CA TYR A 377 2.61 17.55 -13.41
C TYR A 377 3.54 17.69 -14.61
N VAL A 378 4.15 16.57 -14.98
CA VAL A 378 4.86 16.36 -16.25
C VAL A 378 4.39 15.03 -16.83
N ALA A 379 3.90 15.04 -18.06
CA ALA A 379 3.40 13.86 -18.78
C ALA A 379 4.03 13.81 -20.18
N GLY A 380 5.08 13.00 -20.34
CA GLY A 380 5.84 12.94 -21.59
C GLY A 380 6.51 14.28 -21.95
N THR A 381 6.02 14.95 -22.98
CA THR A 381 6.47 16.31 -23.36
C THR A 381 5.60 17.44 -22.82
N GLY A 382 4.41 17.12 -22.33
CA GLY A 382 3.47 18.05 -21.71
C GLY A 382 3.77 18.27 -20.23
N ALA A 383 3.29 19.37 -19.69
CA ALA A 383 3.36 19.70 -18.27
C ALA A 383 2.19 20.60 -17.89
N GLY A 384 1.95 20.82 -16.61
CA GLY A 384 0.89 21.74 -16.21
C GLY A 384 0.87 22.03 -14.73
N THR A 385 -0.05 22.89 -14.34
CA THR A 385 -0.32 23.22 -12.94
C THR A 385 -1.79 23.03 -12.64
N PHE A 386 -2.08 22.62 -11.41
CA PHE A 386 -3.45 22.45 -10.94
C PHE A 386 -3.65 23.06 -9.55
N SER A 387 -4.89 23.41 -9.25
CA SER A 387 -5.37 23.80 -7.94
C SER A 387 -6.80 23.31 -7.74
N GLN A 388 -7.16 23.02 -6.48
CA GLN A 388 -8.47 22.47 -6.09
C GLN A 388 -8.71 21.10 -6.74
N ILE A 389 -7.77 20.18 -6.60
CA ILE A 389 -7.92 18.79 -7.08
C ILE A 389 -7.70 17.84 -5.90
N GLU A 390 -8.72 17.03 -5.58
CA GLU A 390 -8.70 16.09 -4.47
C GLU A 390 -8.18 14.71 -4.86
N VAL A 391 -8.38 14.30 -6.12
CA VAL A 391 -8.03 12.98 -6.62
C VAL A 391 -7.07 13.08 -7.80
N VAL A 392 -6.00 12.29 -7.76
CA VAL A 392 -5.10 12.11 -8.90
C VAL A 392 -5.03 10.64 -9.29
N ILE A 393 -5.20 10.36 -10.58
CA ILE A 393 -5.07 9.02 -11.16
C ILE A 393 -3.91 9.04 -12.14
N GLY A 394 -2.93 8.17 -11.95
CA GLY A 394 -1.81 7.99 -12.87
C GLY A 394 -2.20 7.37 -14.21
N SER A 395 -1.18 7.05 -14.97
CA SER A 395 -1.23 6.47 -16.31
C SER A 395 -1.19 4.93 -16.25
N ALA A 396 -0.97 4.30 -17.41
CA ALA A 396 -0.69 2.86 -17.48
C ALA A 396 0.82 2.58 -17.59
N GLN A 397 1.66 3.49 -17.09
CA GLN A 397 3.11 3.43 -17.11
C GLN A 397 3.66 3.73 -15.71
N ALA A 398 4.95 3.50 -15.49
CA ALA A 398 5.58 3.81 -14.21
C ALA A 398 5.55 5.31 -13.90
N ASP A 399 4.83 5.66 -12.85
CA ASP A 399 4.51 7.01 -12.43
C ASP A 399 5.18 7.40 -11.11
N THR A 400 5.20 8.70 -10.83
CA THR A 400 5.65 9.25 -9.55
C THR A 400 4.64 10.27 -9.06
N LEU A 401 3.89 9.93 -8.02
CA LEU A 401 2.88 10.78 -7.40
C LEU A 401 3.37 11.20 -6.01
N ASN A 402 3.70 12.48 -5.84
CA ASN A 402 4.31 12.98 -4.62
C ASN A 402 3.47 14.07 -3.95
N ALA A 403 2.88 13.72 -2.81
CA ALA A 403 2.09 14.59 -1.94
C ALA A 403 2.76 14.93 -0.61
N ALA A 404 4.09 14.78 -0.49
CA ALA A 404 4.80 15.02 0.78
C ALA A 404 4.66 16.45 1.34
N ALA A 405 4.25 17.43 0.52
CA ALA A 405 3.99 18.81 0.96
C ALA A 405 2.50 19.09 1.23
N ALA A 406 1.60 18.13 1.00
CA ALA A 406 0.18 18.28 1.25
C ALA A 406 -0.12 18.38 2.76
N THR A 407 -1.02 19.28 3.11
CA THR A 407 -1.46 19.52 4.50
C THR A 407 -2.93 19.15 4.74
N ALA A 408 -3.57 18.54 3.74
CA ALA A 408 -4.93 18.02 3.72
C ALA A 408 -4.84 16.54 3.27
N PRO A 409 -5.83 15.69 3.61
CA PRO A 409 -5.94 14.34 3.05
C PRO A 409 -5.86 14.34 1.52
N VAL A 410 -5.12 13.40 0.94
CA VAL A 410 -5.05 13.20 -0.51
C VAL A 410 -5.54 11.82 -0.91
N THR A 411 -6.08 11.72 -2.13
CA THR A 411 -6.41 10.44 -2.75
C THR A 411 -5.59 10.27 -4.02
N LEU A 412 -4.72 9.25 -4.06
CA LEU A 412 -3.81 9.00 -5.18
C LEU A 412 -3.94 7.55 -5.66
N PHE A 413 -4.06 7.37 -6.97
CA PHE A 413 -4.09 6.07 -7.64
C PHE A 413 -2.93 5.99 -8.64
N GLY A 414 -2.06 4.99 -8.54
CA GLY A 414 -0.93 4.76 -9.44
C GLY A 414 -1.38 4.41 -10.85
N GLY A 415 -2.35 3.49 -10.95
CA GLY A 415 -2.82 2.96 -12.23
C GLY A 415 -2.07 1.68 -12.58
N ALA A 416 -1.81 1.45 -13.87
CA ALA A 416 -0.95 0.32 -14.21
C ALA A 416 0.49 0.79 -14.32
N GLY A 417 1.48 0.02 -13.90
CA GLY A 417 2.86 0.49 -13.90
C GLY A 417 3.61 0.03 -12.68
N ASN A 418 4.86 0.48 -12.56
CA ASN A 418 5.60 0.29 -11.30
C ASN A 418 5.76 1.68 -10.72
N ASP A 419 4.83 2.05 -9.87
CA ASP A 419 4.60 3.41 -9.47
C ASP A 419 5.32 3.73 -8.17
N THR A 420 5.54 5.01 -7.93
CA THR A 420 6.04 5.51 -6.65
C THR A 420 5.09 6.57 -6.14
N ILE A 421 4.40 6.25 -5.05
CA ILE A 421 3.37 7.07 -4.43
C ILE A 421 3.87 7.50 -3.05
N THR A 422 3.75 8.78 -2.76
CA THR A 422 4.10 9.35 -1.44
C THR A 422 2.95 10.24 -1.00
N GLY A 423 2.33 9.92 0.14
CA GLY A 423 1.33 10.74 0.82
C GLY A 423 1.96 11.93 1.56
N GLY A 424 1.15 12.54 2.42
CA GLY A 424 1.38 13.80 3.11
C GLY A 424 1.38 13.69 4.63
N LEU A 425 0.68 14.62 5.30
CA LEU A 425 0.70 14.78 6.76
C LEU A 425 -0.58 14.34 7.49
N LEU A 426 -1.64 14.00 6.75
CA LEU A 426 -2.94 13.62 7.28
C LEU A 426 -3.38 12.31 6.65
N ASN A 427 -4.52 11.80 7.07
CA ASN A 427 -5.05 10.49 6.66
C ASN A 427 -5.28 10.41 5.15
N ASP A 428 -4.35 9.80 4.43
CA ASP A 428 -4.37 9.68 2.99
C ASP A 428 -4.97 8.34 2.52
N SER A 429 -5.43 8.31 1.27
CA SER A 429 -5.93 7.11 0.59
C SER A 429 -5.09 6.86 -0.66
N LEU A 430 -4.24 5.85 -0.62
CA LEU A 430 -3.23 5.57 -1.64
C LEU A 430 -3.43 4.16 -2.23
N SER A 431 -3.43 4.03 -3.55
CA SER A 431 -3.51 2.74 -4.26
C SER A 431 -2.42 2.65 -5.32
N GLY A 432 -1.65 1.56 -5.34
CA GLY A 432 -0.70 1.25 -6.42
C GLY A 432 -1.42 0.80 -7.69
N ASP A 433 -2.43 -0.06 -7.51
CA ASP A 433 -3.21 -0.73 -8.55
C ASP A 433 -2.43 -1.88 -9.23
N ASP A 434 -2.11 -1.82 -10.53
CA ASP A 434 -1.49 -2.95 -11.25
C ASP A 434 0.02 -2.73 -11.42
N GLY A 435 0.86 -3.52 -10.76
CA GLY A 435 2.28 -3.68 -11.03
C GLY A 435 3.10 -3.71 -9.73
N ASN A 436 4.39 -3.37 -9.79
CA ASN A 436 5.25 -3.47 -8.59
C ASN A 436 5.52 -2.08 -8.03
N ASP A 437 4.73 -1.69 -7.05
CA ASP A 437 4.61 -0.32 -6.59
C ASP A 437 5.40 -0.06 -5.31
N ARG A 438 5.68 1.22 -5.07
CA ARG A 438 6.22 1.72 -3.80
C ARG A 438 5.29 2.77 -3.25
N ILE A 439 4.73 2.51 -2.07
CA ILE A 439 3.74 3.38 -1.46
C ILE A 439 4.21 3.78 -0.07
N TYR A 440 4.33 5.08 0.15
CA TYR A 440 4.69 5.68 1.43
C TYR A 440 3.51 6.54 1.92
N GLY A 441 2.88 6.20 3.04
CA GLY A 441 1.74 6.94 3.61
C GLY A 441 2.15 8.32 4.10
N GLY A 442 3.17 8.37 4.97
CA GLY A 442 3.73 9.62 5.45
C GLY A 442 3.42 9.82 6.93
N SER A 443 2.63 10.83 7.26
CA SER A 443 2.05 10.96 8.60
C SER A 443 0.55 11.01 8.47
N GLY A 444 -0.18 10.53 9.47
CA GLY A 444 -1.64 10.38 9.36
C GLY A 444 -2.04 8.95 9.68
N ASN A 445 -3.34 8.69 9.73
CA ASN A 445 -3.83 7.31 9.71
C ASN A 445 -4.19 7.00 8.25
N ASP A 446 -3.24 6.46 7.52
CA ASP A 446 -3.29 6.30 6.08
C ASP A 446 -3.91 4.94 5.71
N THR A 447 -4.52 4.88 4.52
CA THR A 447 -4.99 3.63 3.91
C THR A 447 -4.20 3.40 2.64
N LEU A 448 -3.40 2.33 2.63
CA LEU A 448 -2.54 1.95 1.52
C LEU A 448 -3.00 0.60 0.96
N LEU A 449 -3.17 0.56 -0.36
CA LEU A 449 -3.44 -0.66 -1.11
C LEU A 449 -2.34 -0.85 -2.17
N GLY A 450 -1.62 -1.97 -2.14
CA GLY A 450 -0.64 -2.33 -3.17
C GLY A 450 -1.36 -2.61 -4.48
N GLY A 451 -2.10 -3.72 -4.51
CA GLY A 451 -2.93 -4.12 -5.65
C GLY A 451 -2.47 -5.46 -6.21
N ILE A 452 -2.20 -5.53 -7.52
CA ILE A 452 -1.65 -6.72 -8.16
C ILE A 452 -0.17 -6.49 -8.43
N GLY A 453 0.70 -7.36 -7.93
CA GLY A 453 2.12 -7.35 -8.20
C GLY A 453 2.91 -7.34 -6.90
N SER A 454 4.24 -7.32 -6.99
CA SER A 454 5.07 -7.37 -5.77
C SER A 454 5.38 -5.97 -5.29
N ASP A 455 4.62 -5.53 -4.29
CA ASP A 455 4.58 -4.16 -3.80
C ASP A 455 5.44 -3.95 -2.56
N MET A 456 5.72 -2.68 -2.27
CA MET A 456 6.42 -2.25 -1.08
C MET A 456 5.64 -1.12 -0.41
N LEU A 457 5.08 -1.39 0.77
CA LEU A 457 4.21 -0.47 1.50
C LEU A 457 4.85 -0.06 2.82
N ALA A 458 4.84 1.24 3.11
CA ALA A 458 5.26 1.81 4.38
C ALA A 458 4.22 2.85 4.83
N GLY A 459 3.54 2.60 5.95
CA GLY A 459 2.52 3.51 6.49
C GLY A 459 3.16 4.82 6.96
N GLY A 460 4.18 4.72 7.79
CA GLY A 460 4.83 5.86 8.39
C GLY A 460 4.19 6.20 9.73
N ALA A 461 4.05 7.49 10.05
CA ALA A 461 3.62 7.90 11.39
C ALA A 461 2.10 7.95 11.52
N GLY A 462 1.55 7.11 12.37
CA GLY A 462 0.13 7.06 12.73
C GLY A 462 -0.36 5.62 12.73
N ASN A 463 -1.68 5.45 12.77
CA ASN A 463 -2.29 4.12 12.79
C ASN A 463 -2.78 3.78 11.39
N ASP A 464 -1.96 3.07 10.63
CA ASP A 464 -2.17 2.87 9.21
C ASP A 464 -2.87 1.54 8.92
N ILE A 465 -3.50 1.47 7.75
CA ILE A 465 -4.06 0.24 7.18
C ILE A 465 -3.31 -0.04 5.89
N LEU A 466 -2.57 -1.14 5.84
CA LEU A 466 -1.80 -1.56 4.68
C LEU A 466 -2.36 -2.89 4.18
N THR A 467 -2.71 -2.96 2.91
CA THR A 467 -3.11 -4.19 2.23
C THR A 467 -2.23 -4.41 1.01
N GLY A 468 -1.54 -5.54 0.97
CA GLY A 468 -0.64 -5.92 -0.14
C GLY A 468 -1.45 -6.21 -1.39
N GLY A 469 -2.23 -7.28 -1.35
CA GLY A 469 -3.18 -7.63 -2.41
C GLY A 469 -2.91 -9.03 -2.93
N GLY A 470 -2.27 -9.15 -4.09
CA GLY A 470 -1.82 -10.45 -4.59
C GLY A 470 -0.41 -10.38 -5.13
N ASP A 471 0.27 -11.53 -5.14
CA ASP A 471 1.71 -11.66 -5.32
C ASP A 471 2.48 -11.29 -4.03
N ALA A 472 3.80 -11.47 -4.02
CA ALA A 472 4.59 -11.34 -2.78
C ALA A 472 4.94 -9.88 -2.47
N ASP A 473 4.38 -9.36 -1.38
CA ASP A 473 4.50 -7.98 -0.95
C ASP A 473 5.49 -7.81 0.20
N THR A 474 5.98 -6.59 0.38
CA THR A 474 6.86 -6.20 1.50
C THR A 474 6.28 -5.02 2.25
N PHE A 475 6.06 -5.21 3.55
CA PHE A 475 5.60 -4.17 4.46
C PHE A 475 6.77 -3.68 5.31
N GLU A 476 7.20 -2.44 5.11
CA GLU A 476 8.28 -1.82 5.87
C GLU A 476 7.73 -1.17 7.14
N VAL A 477 8.25 -1.59 8.30
CA VAL A 477 7.94 -0.99 9.60
C VAL A 477 9.11 -0.10 10.05
N GLY A 478 8.84 1.20 10.19
CA GLY A 478 9.78 2.26 10.52
C GLY A 478 9.91 2.58 12.01
N VAL A 479 10.57 3.70 12.32
CA VAL A 479 10.82 4.15 13.71
C VAL A 479 9.68 4.97 14.33
N ASN A 480 8.70 5.41 13.52
CA ASN A 480 7.64 6.32 13.95
C ASN A 480 6.24 5.72 13.80
N ASP A 481 6.16 4.44 13.46
CA ASP A 481 4.92 3.76 13.14
C ASP A 481 4.18 3.48 14.44
N ASP A 482 2.92 3.91 14.56
CA ASP A 482 2.19 3.84 15.84
C ASP A 482 1.53 2.46 16.01
N THR A 483 0.29 2.29 15.54
CA THR A 483 -0.47 1.02 15.67
C THR A 483 -1.07 0.63 14.32
N ASP A 484 -0.31 -0.12 13.55
CA ASP A 484 -0.69 -0.45 12.18
C ASP A 484 -1.45 -1.76 12.06
N THR A 485 -2.28 -1.84 11.02
CA THR A 485 -2.99 -3.04 10.59
C THR A 485 -2.48 -3.43 9.21
N ILE A 486 -1.83 -4.58 9.14
CA ILE A 486 -1.21 -5.10 7.92
C ILE A 486 -1.95 -6.37 7.48
N ASP A 487 -2.26 -6.47 6.20
CA ASP A 487 -2.88 -7.64 5.57
C ASP A 487 -2.13 -7.93 4.26
N GLY A 488 -1.47 -9.09 4.15
CA GLY A 488 -0.81 -9.51 2.91
C GLY A 488 -1.78 -9.66 1.75
N GLY A 489 -3.02 -10.08 2.04
CA GLY A 489 -4.02 -10.40 1.03
C GLY A 489 -4.12 -11.90 0.76
N ASN A 490 -5.22 -12.32 0.13
CA ASN A 490 -5.64 -13.72 0.07
C ASN A 490 -5.62 -14.29 -1.36
N THR A 491 -4.94 -13.62 -2.29
CA THR A 491 -4.95 -13.98 -3.71
C THR A 491 -3.67 -14.63 -4.19
N GLY A 492 -3.24 -15.73 -3.56
CA GLY A 492 -2.06 -16.44 -4.05
C GLY A 492 -1.62 -17.62 -3.21
N THR A 493 -0.45 -18.15 -3.56
CA THR A 493 0.50 -18.70 -2.59
C THR A 493 1.66 -17.71 -2.60
N ASP A 494 1.48 -16.64 -1.87
CA ASP A 494 2.36 -15.48 -1.77
C ASP A 494 3.48 -15.76 -0.77
N LEU A 495 4.43 -14.85 -0.66
CA LEU A 495 5.49 -14.88 0.35
C LEU A 495 5.62 -13.49 0.93
N ASP A 496 4.50 -13.01 1.47
CA ASP A 496 4.39 -11.66 2.02
C ASP A 496 5.33 -11.51 3.19
N ARG A 497 6.04 -10.39 3.20
CA ARG A 497 7.14 -10.12 4.10
C ARG A 497 6.86 -8.90 4.95
N LEU A 498 6.91 -9.09 6.26
CA LEU A 498 7.01 -8.00 7.23
C LEU A 498 8.48 -7.68 7.50
N ASP A 499 8.92 -6.47 7.18
CA ASP A 499 10.32 -6.02 7.30
C ASP A 499 10.50 -4.99 8.43
N PHE A 500 11.25 -5.38 9.46
CA PHE A 500 11.53 -4.53 10.63
C PHE A 500 12.90 -3.84 10.60
N THR A 501 13.66 -3.93 9.51
CA THR A 501 15.03 -3.38 9.44
C THR A 501 15.07 -1.86 9.67
N GLY A 502 13.95 -1.16 9.46
CA GLY A 502 13.79 0.27 9.69
C GLY A 502 13.50 0.70 11.13
N THR A 503 13.19 -0.22 12.06
CA THR A 503 12.69 0.11 13.42
C THR A 503 13.74 0.67 14.38
N GLY A 504 15.04 0.42 14.13
CA GLY A 504 16.13 0.91 14.98
C GLY A 504 16.18 0.35 16.41
N SER A 505 15.41 -0.70 16.72
CA SER A 505 15.40 -1.40 18.00
C SER A 505 14.92 -2.85 17.82
N GLY A 506 15.22 -3.74 18.78
CA GLY A 506 14.70 -5.10 18.73
C GLY A 506 13.17 -5.17 18.80
N VAL A 507 12.62 -6.19 18.15
CA VAL A 507 11.19 -6.42 17.98
C VAL A 507 10.70 -7.61 18.80
N ASN A 508 9.42 -7.59 19.15
CA ASN A 508 8.72 -8.71 19.76
C ASN A 508 7.48 -9.03 18.93
N VAL A 509 7.54 -10.14 18.19
CA VAL A 509 6.52 -10.66 17.29
C VAL A 509 5.88 -11.89 17.91
N VAL A 510 4.55 -11.94 17.95
CA VAL A 510 3.78 -13.06 18.49
C VAL A 510 2.72 -13.47 17.48
N PHE A 511 2.81 -14.69 16.99
CA PHE A 511 1.81 -15.28 16.10
C PHE A 511 0.61 -15.76 16.92
N SER A 512 -0.60 -15.38 16.49
CA SER A 512 -1.88 -15.81 17.07
C SER A 512 -2.54 -16.95 16.29
N GLY A 513 -1.96 -17.33 15.16
CA GLY A 513 -2.39 -18.41 14.28
C GLY A 513 -1.41 -18.54 13.12
N ASN A 514 -1.78 -19.30 12.08
CA ASN A 514 -1.02 -19.28 10.83
C ASN A 514 -1.13 -17.88 10.20
N GLU A 515 0.00 -17.40 9.68
CA GLU A 515 0.15 -16.13 8.95
C GLU A 515 -0.42 -14.88 9.65
N SER A 516 -0.68 -14.93 10.96
CA SER A 516 -1.36 -13.85 11.68
C SER A 516 -0.83 -13.66 13.08
N GLY A 517 -0.81 -12.41 13.54
CA GLY A 517 -0.25 -12.07 14.83
C GLY A 517 -0.20 -10.59 15.12
N PHE A 518 0.67 -10.24 16.07
CA PHE A 518 0.96 -8.87 16.42
C PHE A 518 2.45 -8.70 16.70
N TYR A 519 2.92 -7.47 16.58
CA TYR A 519 4.30 -7.10 16.88
C TYR A 519 4.34 -5.86 17.76
N THR A 520 5.47 -5.67 18.43
CA THR A 520 5.77 -4.53 19.29
C THR A 520 7.26 -4.23 19.21
N TYR A 521 7.65 -2.97 19.22
CA TYR A 521 9.05 -2.54 19.25
C TYR A 521 9.18 -1.22 20.03
N GLY A 522 10.39 -0.66 20.13
CA GLY A 522 10.62 0.56 20.92
C GLY A 522 9.85 1.80 20.45
N GLY A 523 9.46 1.84 19.17
CA GLY A 523 8.73 2.94 18.54
C GLY A 523 7.21 2.76 18.43
N GLY A 524 6.71 1.51 18.40
CA GLY A 524 5.29 1.25 18.15
C GLY A 524 4.86 -0.22 18.19
N SER A 525 3.73 -0.53 17.57
CA SER A 525 3.12 -1.85 17.54
C SER A 525 2.25 -2.05 16.30
N GLY A 526 1.76 -3.27 16.08
CA GLY A 526 0.78 -3.50 15.02
C GLY A 526 0.25 -4.92 15.01
N THR A 527 -0.71 -5.17 14.14
CA THR A 527 -1.25 -6.49 13.83
C THR A 527 -0.98 -6.85 12.38
N PHE A 528 -0.78 -8.12 12.11
CA PHE A 528 -0.63 -8.64 10.77
C PHE A 528 -1.52 -9.86 10.53
N ALA A 529 -1.96 -10.03 9.28
CA ALA A 529 -2.65 -11.20 8.77
C ALA A 529 -2.13 -11.53 7.36
N GLU A 530 -2.23 -12.80 6.96
CA GLU A 530 -1.72 -13.31 5.68
C GLU A 530 -0.25 -12.93 5.43
N ILE A 531 0.63 -13.05 6.45
CA ILE A 531 2.08 -12.85 6.31
C ILE A 531 2.84 -14.17 6.52
N GLU A 532 3.53 -14.65 5.48
CA GLU A 532 4.34 -15.88 5.55
C GLU A 532 5.75 -15.63 6.10
N GLN A 533 6.31 -14.44 5.87
CA GLN A 533 7.69 -14.13 6.24
C GLN A 533 7.77 -12.94 7.19
N VAL A 534 8.47 -13.15 8.30
CA VAL A 534 8.80 -12.08 9.23
C VAL A 534 10.31 -11.89 9.24
N GLY A 535 10.76 -10.68 8.89
CA GLY A 535 12.14 -10.26 9.04
C GLY A 535 12.47 -9.97 10.51
N SER A 536 13.76 -9.96 10.80
CA SER A 536 14.30 -9.56 12.11
C SER A 536 15.23 -8.37 11.93
N THR A 537 15.80 -7.91 13.04
CA THR A 537 16.62 -6.71 13.10
C THR A 537 18.09 -7.07 13.38
N ALA A 538 18.88 -6.06 13.76
CA ALA A 538 20.26 -6.24 14.22
C ALA A 538 20.37 -6.08 15.75
N TYR A 539 19.26 -6.28 16.45
CA TYR A 539 19.10 -6.09 17.90
C TYR A 539 18.37 -7.30 18.48
N ASP A 540 18.47 -7.48 19.80
CA ASP A 540 17.79 -8.55 20.52
C ASP A 540 16.27 -8.65 20.22
N ASP A 541 15.91 -9.63 19.40
CA ASP A 541 14.56 -9.88 18.89
C ASP A 541 13.86 -11.02 19.64
N ARG A 542 12.53 -11.02 19.61
CA ARG A 542 11.68 -12.09 20.17
C ARG A 542 10.64 -12.50 19.15
N LEU A 543 10.74 -13.72 18.63
CA LEU A 543 9.79 -14.28 17.68
C LEU A 543 9.08 -15.47 18.31
N ASN A 544 7.78 -15.35 18.56
CA ASN A 544 6.98 -16.40 19.19
C ASN A 544 5.88 -16.91 18.26
N ALA A 545 6.18 -18.00 17.56
CA ALA A 545 5.30 -18.77 16.71
C ALA A 545 4.73 -20.03 17.39
N SER A 546 4.66 -20.08 18.73
CA SER A 546 4.24 -21.30 19.45
C SER A 546 2.79 -21.73 19.21
N GLN A 547 1.98 -20.92 18.51
CA GLN A 547 0.58 -21.21 18.18
C GLN A 547 0.37 -21.58 16.70
N THR A 548 1.42 -21.62 15.88
CA THR A 548 1.32 -22.02 14.47
C THR A 548 1.20 -23.56 14.34
N MET A 549 0.55 -24.01 13.27
CA MET A 549 0.26 -25.43 13.02
C MET A 549 0.95 -26.00 11.77
N GLY A 550 1.97 -25.32 11.26
CA GLY A 550 2.72 -25.68 10.05
C GLY A 550 4.18 -25.24 10.14
N ASN A 551 4.96 -25.62 9.13
CA ASN A 551 6.40 -25.37 9.09
C ASN A 551 6.72 -23.88 9.08
N MET A 552 7.58 -23.45 9.99
CA MET A 552 8.09 -22.08 10.06
C MET A 552 9.53 -22.01 9.55
N ASN A 553 9.91 -20.86 9.00
CA ASN A 553 11.30 -20.54 8.66
C ASN A 553 11.64 -19.16 9.22
N LEU A 554 12.30 -19.11 10.38
CA LEU A 554 12.53 -17.88 11.14
C LEU A 554 14.02 -17.70 11.43
N GLY A 555 14.52 -16.46 11.36
CA GLY A 555 15.90 -16.11 11.69
C GLY A 555 15.97 -14.95 12.66
N GLY A 556 16.91 -14.96 13.60
CA GLY A 556 17.14 -13.89 14.60
C GLY A 556 17.93 -12.74 14.01
N GLY A 557 19.03 -13.03 13.32
CA GLY A 557 19.84 -12.02 12.65
C GLY A 557 21.07 -11.67 13.49
N GLU A 558 21.32 -10.38 13.75
CA GLU A 558 22.31 -9.98 14.75
C GLU A 558 21.56 -9.64 16.04
N GLY A 559 22.10 -9.98 17.21
CA GLY A 559 21.41 -9.74 18.48
C GLY A 559 21.46 -10.97 19.38
N ASN A 560 20.96 -10.83 20.60
CA ASN A 560 20.67 -11.99 21.45
C ASN A 560 19.19 -12.28 21.33
N ASP A 561 18.83 -13.17 20.42
CA ASP A 561 17.47 -13.36 19.94
C ASP A 561 16.80 -14.52 20.66
N ALA A 562 15.47 -14.48 20.75
CA ALA A 562 14.68 -15.58 21.28
C ALA A 562 13.61 -16.00 20.27
N ILE A 563 13.74 -17.20 19.72
CA ILE A 563 12.81 -17.75 18.73
C ILE A 563 12.12 -18.97 19.33
N THR A 564 10.79 -19.01 19.26
CA THR A 564 9.98 -20.15 19.70
C THR A 564 8.98 -20.53 18.62
N THR A 565 8.94 -21.79 18.19
CA THR A 565 7.94 -22.29 17.22
C THR A 565 6.99 -23.32 17.84
N GLY A 566 6.01 -23.76 17.04
CA GLY A 566 4.92 -24.63 17.45
C GLY A 566 5.06 -26.04 16.86
N SER A 567 3.99 -26.55 16.26
CA SER A 567 4.05 -27.83 15.55
C SER A 567 4.39 -27.62 14.08
N GLY A 568 5.22 -28.47 13.50
CA GLY A 568 5.68 -28.33 12.12
C GLY A 568 7.07 -28.91 11.98
N ASN A 569 7.60 -29.02 10.77
CA ASN A 569 9.03 -29.23 10.58
C ASN A 569 9.66 -27.86 10.33
N ASP A 570 10.11 -27.24 11.39
CA ASP A 570 10.54 -25.85 11.44
C ASP A 570 12.04 -25.70 11.14
N GLN A 571 12.43 -24.53 10.64
CA GLN A 571 13.80 -24.10 10.45
C GLN A 571 14.04 -22.80 11.23
N LEU A 572 14.94 -22.85 12.20
CA LEU A 572 15.30 -21.72 13.05
C LEU A 572 16.79 -21.42 12.90
N PHE A 573 17.11 -20.13 12.75
CA PHE A 573 18.47 -19.61 12.69
C PHE A 573 18.63 -18.53 13.78
N GLY A 574 19.61 -18.66 14.68
CA GLY A 574 19.95 -17.64 15.67
C GLY A 574 20.63 -16.47 14.98
N GLY A 575 21.87 -16.70 14.54
CA GLY A 575 22.65 -15.76 13.75
C GLY A 575 23.89 -15.33 14.52
N SER A 576 24.03 -14.05 14.82
CA SER A 576 25.18 -13.55 15.58
C SER A 576 24.76 -12.99 16.92
N GLY A 577 25.30 -13.53 18.01
CA GLY A 577 24.98 -13.16 19.38
C GLY A 577 24.48 -14.37 20.15
N ASN A 578 24.11 -14.22 21.41
CA ASN A 578 23.76 -15.36 22.25
C ASN A 578 22.26 -15.63 22.17
N ASP A 579 21.88 -16.64 21.38
CA ASP A 579 20.51 -16.87 20.99
C ASP A 579 19.82 -17.95 21.83
N THR A 580 18.49 -17.91 21.87
CA THR A 580 17.65 -18.95 22.46
C THR A 580 16.66 -19.44 21.42
N LEU A 581 16.84 -20.66 20.95
CA LEU A 581 16.00 -21.29 19.93
C LEU A 581 15.21 -22.44 20.56
N THR A 582 13.89 -22.40 20.46
CA THR A 582 13.01 -23.45 20.98
C THR A 582 12.03 -23.89 19.90
N ALA A 583 12.22 -25.07 19.37
CA ALA A 583 11.23 -25.71 18.52
C ALA A 583 10.19 -26.49 19.34
N GLY A 584 9.14 -26.95 18.68
CA GLY A 584 7.99 -27.56 19.33
C GLY A 584 7.86 -29.04 18.99
N THR A 585 7.02 -29.39 18.02
CA THR A 585 6.85 -30.79 17.62
C THR A 585 7.04 -30.96 16.14
N GLY A 586 7.82 -31.93 15.70
CA GLY A 586 8.05 -32.27 14.31
C GLY A 586 9.47 -32.72 14.08
N ALA A 587 9.97 -32.61 12.85
CA ALA A 587 11.38 -32.85 12.58
C ALA A 587 12.02 -31.52 12.22
N ASP A 588 12.60 -30.88 13.22
CA ASP A 588 13.02 -29.49 13.22
C ASP A 588 14.53 -29.36 12.93
N VAL A 589 14.92 -28.20 12.42
CA VAL A 589 16.33 -27.84 12.20
C VAL A 589 16.62 -26.52 12.88
N LEU A 590 17.54 -26.53 13.85
CA LEU A 590 17.95 -25.34 14.61
C LEU A 590 19.45 -25.10 14.37
N THR A 591 19.81 -23.86 14.11
CA THR A 591 21.20 -23.42 13.94
C THR A 591 21.45 -22.20 14.81
N GLY A 592 22.35 -22.28 15.80
CA GLY A 592 22.74 -21.16 16.67
C GLY A 592 23.62 -20.13 15.95
N ASP A 593 24.58 -20.62 15.15
CA ASP A 593 25.59 -19.84 14.41
C ASP A 593 26.71 -19.29 15.31
N GLU A 594 26.95 -17.98 15.42
CA GLU A 594 28.03 -17.41 16.26
C GLU A 594 27.47 -16.90 17.58
N GLY A 595 27.91 -17.44 18.72
CA GLY A 595 27.34 -17.07 20.00
C GLY A 595 27.48 -18.15 21.05
N THR A 596 27.10 -17.84 22.29
CA THR A 596 26.77 -18.88 23.25
C THR A 596 25.26 -19.07 23.22
N ASP A 597 24.83 -20.15 22.60
CA ASP A 597 23.43 -20.36 22.25
C ASP A 597 22.77 -21.43 23.12
N ASP A 598 21.47 -21.27 23.34
CA ASP A 598 20.58 -22.23 23.99
C ASP A 598 19.60 -22.81 22.95
N LEU A 599 19.77 -24.07 22.55
CA LEU A 599 18.95 -24.74 21.51
C LEU A 599 18.12 -25.89 22.10
N TYR A 600 16.82 -25.91 21.82
CA TYR A 600 15.84 -26.93 22.25
C TYR A 600 15.01 -27.45 21.06
N GLY A 601 15.13 -28.72 20.69
CA GLY A 601 14.45 -29.35 19.54
C GLY A 601 12.97 -29.67 19.79
N GLY A 602 12.66 -30.35 20.89
CA GLY A 602 11.27 -30.67 21.26
C GLY A 602 10.88 -32.10 20.90
N ASP A 603 9.65 -32.34 20.44
CA ASP A 603 9.22 -33.70 20.08
C ASP A 603 9.54 -34.00 18.60
N GLY A 604 10.37 -35.00 18.32
CA GLY A 604 10.50 -35.63 17.02
C GLY A 604 11.95 -35.95 16.66
N ASN A 605 12.33 -35.94 15.38
CA ASN A 605 13.72 -36.29 15.02
C ASN A 605 14.39 -35.04 14.49
N ASP A 606 15.10 -34.36 15.37
CA ASP A 606 15.56 -33.00 15.15
C ASP A 606 17.05 -32.96 14.78
N VAL A 607 17.45 -31.86 14.15
CA VAL A 607 18.84 -31.58 13.80
C VAL A 607 19.25 -30.23 14.36
N LEU A 608 20.16 -30.25 15.34
CA LEU A 608 20.62 -29.05 16.04
C LEU A 608 22.10 -28.81 15.74
N TYR A 609 22.45 -27.57 15.41
CA TYR A 609 23.81 -27.09 15.23
C TYR A 609 24.05 -25.92 16.19
N GLY A 610 24.93 -26.07 17.18
CA GLY A 610 25.35 -24.97 18.07
C GLY A 610 26.08 -23.91 17.26
N GLY A 611 27.24 -24.29 16.71
CA GLY A 611 28.00 -23.43 15.82
C GLY A 611 29.32 -23.03 16.46
N GLY A 612 29.49 -21.76 16.80
CA GLY A 612 30.71 -21.26 17.41
C GLY A 612 30.46 -20.49 18.70
N GLY A 613 30.99 -20.98 19.81
CA GLY A 613 30.91 -20.41 21.15
C GLY A 613 30.61 -21.52 22.15
N ASP A 614 30.55 -21.20 23.45
CA ASP A 614 30.31 -22.24 24.46
C ASP A 614 28.81 -22.50 24.55
N ASP A 615 28.28 -23.49 23.82
CA ASP A 615 26.84 -23.67 23.65
C ASP A 615 26.22 -24.55 24.74
N SER A 616 25.00 -24.20 25.10
CA SER A 616 24.18 -24.93 26.07
C SER A 616 23.06 -25.62 25.28
N ILE A 617 23.45 -26.68 24.57
CA ILE A 617 22.54 -27.47 23.72
C ILE A 617 21.72 -28.40 24.61
N LEU A 618 20.71 -27.81 25.25
CA LEU A 618 19.70 -28.56 25.97
C LEU A 618 18.69 -29.11 24.98
N SER A 619 18.86 -30.39 24.68
CA SER A 619 17.79 -31.30 24.30
C SER A 619 17.42 -31.29 22.81
N GLY A 620 17.66 -32.42 22.14
CA GLY A 620 16.91 -32.75 20.92
C GLY A 620 15.44 -33.00 21.26
N GLY A 621 15.20 -33.58 22.43
CA GLY A 621 13.91 -33.80 23.06
C GLY A 621 13.47 -35.25 22.86
N ASP A 622 12.16 -35.48 22.66
CA ASP A 622 11.68 -36.85 22.48
C ASP A 622 11.85 -37.30 21.02
N GLY A 623 12.77 -38.22 20.72
CA GLY A 623 12.82 -38.91 19.43
C GLY A 623 14.17 -39.48 19.05
N ASN A 624 14.72 -39.20 17.86
CA ASN A 624 16.07 -39.68 17.52
C ASN A 624 16.81 -38.54 16.85
N ASP A 625 17.55 -37.82 17.67
CA ASP A 625 18.04 -36.51 17.30
C ASP A 625 19.49 -36.55 16.84
N THR A 626 19.89 -35.52 16.11
CA THR A 626 21.27 -35.32 15.69
C THR A 626 21.74 -33.94 16.11
N VAL A 627 22.71 -33.90 17.02
CA VAL A 627 23.18 -32.67 17.65
C VAL A 627 24.67 -32.47 17.39
N TYR A 628 25.05 -31.29 16.92
CA TYR A 628 26.43 -30.87 16.69
C TYR A 628 26.74 -29.65 17.56
N GLY A 629 27.76 -29.75 18.43
CA GLY A 629 28.27 -28.65 19.26
C GLY A 629 28.95 -27.61 18.39
N GLY A 630 30.04 -28.03 17.74
CA GLY A 630 30.81 -27.18 16.84
C GLY A 630 32.12 -26.76 17.49
N ALA A 631 32.35 -25.46 17.65
CA ALA A 631 33.55 -24.94 18.27
C ALA A 631 33.21 -24.27 19.60
N GLY A 632 33.86 -24.66 20.69
CA GLY A 632 33.56 -24.15 22.02
C GLY A 632 33.41 -25.29 23.02
N ASN A 633 33.14 -24.97 24.28
CA ASN A 633 32.95 -25.99 25.32
C ASN A 633 31.46 -26.24 25.52
N ASP A 634 30.95 -27.25 24.80
CA ASP A 634 29.52 -27.41 24.63
C ASP A 634 28.92 -28.37 25.67
N GLN A 635 27.65 -28.17 25.99
CA GLN A 635 26.90 -29.00 26.94
C GLN A 635 25.70 -29.66 26.25
N PHE A 636 25.60 -30.99 26.36
CA PHE A 636 24.54 -31.79 25.76
C PHE A 636 23.64 -32.44 26.82
N GLY A 637 22.32 -32.35 26.63
CA GLY A 637 21.27 -32.99 27.43
C GLY A 637 21.13 -34.51 27.24
N SER A 638 20.20 -35.14 27.97
CA SER A 638 19.83 -36.55 27.77
C SER A 638 18.32 -36.73 27.75
N GLU A 639 17.78 -37.33 26.69
CA GLU A 639 16.34 -37.56 26.57
C GLU A 639 15.97 -38.97 26.07
N SER A 640 14.70 -39.13 25.73
CA SER A 640 14.11 -40.37 25.24
C SER A 640 14.45 -40.53 23.77
N GLY A 641 15.37 -41.43 23.44
CA GLY A 641 15.68 -41.57 22.04
C GLY A 641 16.78 -42.52 21.70
N ARG A 642 17.22 -42.45 20.44
CA ARG A 642 18.50 -42.99 20.00
C ARG A 642 19.24 -41.85 19.34
N ASP A 643 19.95 -41.09 20.15
CA ASP A 643 20.44 -39.79 19.72
C ASP A 643 21.88 -39.87 19.25
N GLN A 644 22.28 -38.94 18.39
CA GLN A 644 23.63 -38.76 17.89
C GLN A 644 24.14 -37.41 18.34
N MET A 645 25.20 -37.38 19.15
CA MET A 645 25.79 -36.15 19.67
C MET A 645 27.26 -36.06 19.27
N PHE A 646 27.64 -34.95 18.65
CA PHE A 646 29.00 -34.66 18.19
C PHE A 646 29.48 -33.36 18.84
N GLY A 647 30.52 -33.42 19.68
CA GLY A 647 31.09 -32.27 20.39
C GLY A 647 31.78 -31.32 19.44
N GLY A 648 32.94 -31.72 18.93
CA GLY A 648 33.67 -30.98 17.92
C GLY A 648 35.03 -30.51 18.43
N ASP A 649 35.24 -29.19 18.44
CA ASP A 649 36.46 -28.55 18.93
C ASP A 649 36.20 -27.90 20.30
N GLY A 650 36.71 -28.45 21.39
CA GLY A 650 36.65 -27.82 22.72
C GLY A 650 36.50 -28.85 23.82
N ASP A 651 36.32 -28.45 25.08
CA ASP A 651 36.13 -29.40 26.18
C ASP A 651 34.63 -29.66 26.41
N ASP A 652 34.08 -30.71 25.78
CA ASP A 652 32.64 -30.94 25.70
C ASP A 652 32.07 -31.85 26.80
N ARG A 653 30.80 -31.64 27.16
CA ARG A 653 30.11 -32.38 28.21
C ARG A 653 28.82 -33.00 27.69
N PHE A 654 28.79 -34.33 27.65
CA PHE A 654 27.60 -35.12 27.30
C PHE A 654 26.94 -35.72 28.53
N LEU A 655 25.61 -35.69 28.60
CA LEU A 655 24.83 -36.53 29.51
C LEU A 655 24.39 -37.79 28.74
N GLY A 656 24.85 -38.97 29.14
CA GLY A 656 24.61 -40.19 28.36
C GLY A 656 23.21 -40.74 28.56
N GLY A 657 22.49 -41.00 27.46
CA GLY A 657 21.21 -41.71 27.43
C GLY A 657 21.31 -43.14 26.89
N ILE A 658 20.17 -43.83 26.87
CA ILE A 658 20.08 -45.22 26.41
C ILE A 658 20.10 -45.25 24.88
N ASP A 659 20.87 -46.18 24.29
CA ASP A 659 20.96 -46.39 22.83
C ASP A 659 21.67 -45.29 22.02
N ASP A 660 22.11 -44.22 22.67
CA ASP A 660 22.79 -43.08 22.04
C ASP A 660 24.16 -43.41 21.43
N THR A 661 24.62 -42.49 20.58
CA THR A 661 25.97 -42.44 20.04
C THR A 661 26.57 -41.07 20.33
N VAL A 662 27.67 -41.05 21.07
CA VAL A 662 28.38 -39.82 21.45
C VAL A 662 29.78 -39.81 20.83
N ASP A 663 30.19 -38.70 20.23
CA ASP A 663 31.54 -38.48 19.75
C ASP A 663 32.06 -37.13 20.26
N GLY A 664 33.11 -37.13 21.08
CA GLY A 664 33.70 -35.89 21.60
C GLY A 664 34.38 -35.03 20.53
N GLY A 665 34.97 -35.66 19.51
CA GLY A 665 35.80 -34.97 18.53
C GLY A 665 37.30 -35.15 18.78
N ALA A 666 38.15 -34.59 17.92
CA ALA A 666 39.60 -34.85 17.98
C ALA A 666 40.37 -33.83 18.85
N GLY A 667 39.74 -32.71 19.19
CA GLY A 667 40.25 -31.69 20.12
C GLY A 667 39.48 -31.76 21.44
N GLY A 668 40.08 -31.31 22.55
CA GLY A 668 39.36 -31.24 23.83
C GLY A 668 39.81 -32.14 24.97
N ASN A 669 39.00 -32.13 26.02
CA ASN A 669 39.00 -33.02 27.18
C ASN A 669 37.55 -33.43 27.46
N ASP A 670 37.01 -34.26 26.60
CA ASP A 670 35.58 -34.52 26.56
C ASP A 670 35.16 -35.45 27.67
N VAL A 671 33.95 -35.21 28.15
CA VAL A 671 33.43 -35.84 29.34
C VAL A 671 32.07 -36.45 28.99
N LEU A 672 31.86 -37.76 29.24
CA LEU A 672 30.55 -38.45 29.19
C LEU A 672 29.95 -38.76 30.58
N ASP A 673 28.87 -38.09 30.97
CA ASP A 673 28.30 -38.11 32.31
C ASP A 673 27.24 -39.20 32.37
N LEU A 674 27.41 -40.15 33.28
CA LEU A 674 26.49 -41.27 33.47
C LEU A 674 25.86 -41.24 34.88
N SER A 675 26.04 -40.14 35.61
CA SER A 675 25.59 -40.00 36.99
C SER A 675 24.09 -40.20 37.16
N PHE A 676 23.29 -39.80 36.16
CA PHE A 676 21.84 -39.99 36.14
C PHE A 676 21.40 -41.45 36.31
N TRP A 677 22.11 -42.40 35.70
CA TRP A 677 21.78 -43.82 35.72
C TRP A 677 22.31 -44.56 36.96
N GLY A 678 23.28 -43.97 37.66
CA GLY A 678 23.99 -44.56 38.77
C GLY A 678 24.91 -45.73 38.38
N TRP A 679 26.07 -45.85 39.05
CA TRP A 679 27.11 -46.83 38.69
C TRP A 679 26.71 -48.31 38.80
N ALA A 680 25.65 -48.63 39.53
CA ALA A 680 25.10 -49.99 39.60
C ALA A 680 24.23 -50.33 38.38
N GLY A 681 23.69 -49.30 37.70
CA GLY A 681 22.86 -49.41 36.51
C GLY A 681 23.63 -49.32 35.20
N THR A 682 24.96 -49.12 35.22
CA THR A 682 25.79 -48.97 34.01
C THR A 682 27.06 -49.79 34.06
N ASN A 683 27.44 -50.43 32.95
CA ASN A 683 28.72 -51.11 32.76
C ASN A 683 29.45 -50.59 31.52
N ILE A 684 30.68 -50.09 31.67
CA ILE A 684 31.44 -49.47 30.58
C ILE A 684 32.44 -50.47 30.00
N LEU A 685 32.32 -50.75 28.70
CA LEU A 685 33.16 -51.62 27.91
C LEU A 685 33.99 -50.79 26.92
N TYR A 686 35.23 -50.47 27.29
CA TYR A 686 36.15 -49.76 26.40
C TYR A 686 36.61 -50.65 25.23
N SER A 687 36.81 -50.02 24.07
CA SER A 687 37.42 -50.65 22.91
C SER A 687 38.87 -51.08 23.23
N SER A 688 39.26 -52.24 22.70
CA SER A 688 40.62 -52.77 22.89
C SER A 688 41.69 -52.01 22.10
N SER A 689 41.28 -51.28 21.05
CA SER A 689 42.18 -50.53 20.15
C SER A 689 42.28 -49.05 20.47
N ASP A 690 41.31 -48.51 21.22
CA ASP A 690 41.21 -47.09 21.55
C ASP A 690 40.60 -46.90 22.95
N PRO A 691 41.36 -46.36 23.92
CA PRO A 691 40.86 -46.16 25.29
C PRO A 691 39.85 -45.01 25.43
N GLN A 692 39.70 -44.15 24.42
CA GLN A 692 38.72 -43.04 24.38
C GLN A 692 37.39 -43.46 23.75
N SER A 693 37.28 -44.70 23.26
CA SER A 693 36.07 -45.23 22.63
C SER A 693 35.56 -46.48 23.35
N GLY A 694 34.25 -46.73 23.30
CA GLY A 694 33.64 -47.88 23.94
C GLY A 694 32.11 -47.95 23.83
N ILE A 695 31.55 -48.85 24.64
CA ILE A 695 30.10 -49.05 24.78
C ILE A 695 29.75 -48.94 26.26
N VAL A 696 28.71 -48.21 26.62
CA VAL A 696 28.09 -48.27 27.95
C VAL A 696 26.88 -49.18 27.86
N GLN A 697 26.80 -50.19 28.73
CA GLN A 697 25.65 -51.08 28.86
C GLN A 697 24.79 -50.63 30.05
N PHE A 698 23.49 -50.44 29.85
CA PHE A 698 22.53 -50.12 30.89
C PHE A 698 21.92 -51.40 31.46
N LEU A 699 21.81 -51.51 32.77
CA LEU A 699 21.45 -52.73 33.50
C LEU A 699 20.10 -52.60 34.22
N ASP A 700 19.30 -53.66 34.19
CA ASP A 700 18.09 -53.76 35.00
C ASP A 700 18.40 -53.97 36.50
N ALA A 701 17.37 -53.95 37.35
CA ALA A 701 17.51 -54.19 38.80
C ALA A 701 18.07 -55.58 39.16
N GLY A 702 18.11 -56.52 38.20
CA GLY A 702 18.71 -57.85 38.32
C GLY A 702 20.15 -57.94 37.78
N GLY A 703 20.71 -56.85 37.24
CA GLY A 703 22.05 -56.78 36.66
C GLY A 703 22.14 -57.31 35.22
N ASN A 704 21.02 -57.55 34.54
CA ASN A 704 21.02 -57.94 33.13
C ASN A 704 21.12 -56.70 32.24
N VAL A 705 21.84 -56.80 31.12
CA VAL A 705 21.90 -55.73 30.13
C VAL A 705 20.53 -55.54 29.51
N GLN A 706 19.98 -54.34 29.68
CA GLN A 706 18.73 -53.90 29.07
C GLN A 706 19.02 -53.32 27.69
N ASN A 707 19.92 -52.33 27.61
CA ASN A 707 20.26 -51.58 26.40
C ASN A 707 21.72 -51.07 26.44
N SER A 708 22.18 -50.34 25.42
CA SER A 708 23.56 -49.84 25.39
C SER A 708 23.76 -48.60 24.51
N MET A 709 24.58 -47.65 24.94
CA MET A 709 25.07 -46.55 24.10
C MET A 709 26.52 -46.77 23.66
N SER A 710 26.96 -46.10 22.60
CA SER A 710 28.37 -46.07 22.18
C SER A 710 28.97 -44.69 22.36
N PHE A 711 30.27 -44.64 22.63
CA PHE A 711 31.02 -43.40 22.69
C PHE A 711 32.36 -43.52 21.96
N SER A 712 32.83 -42.43 21.39
CA SER A 712 34.18 -42.27 20.85
C SER A 712 34.80 -40.95 21.27
N ASN A 713 36.13 -40.91 21.28
CA ASN A 713 36.91 -39.73 21.63
C ASN A 713 36.48 -39.04 22.95
N ILE A 714 36.25 -39.82 24.02
CA ILE A 714 35.96 -39.30 25.37
C ILE A 714 37.13 -39.58 26.32
N GLU A 715 37.77 -38.53 26.84
CA GLU A 715 38.98 -38.62 27.68
C GLU A 715 38.70 -39.01 29.14
N HIS A 716 37.53 -38.70 29.70
CA HIS A 716 37.33 -38.72 31.16
C HIS A 716 36.08 -39.44 31.72
N VAL A 717 36.34 -40.38 32.65
CA VAL A 717 35.40 -41.08 33.57
C VAL A 717 36.10 -41.23 34.98
N LEU A 718 35.48 -40.86 36.12
CA LEU A 718 36.03 -40.33 37.45
C LEU A 718 36.98 -41.20 38.43
N PRO A 719 37.85 -40.62 39.36
CA PRO A 719 38.93 -41.28 40.25
C PRO A 719 38.76 -41.49 41.85
N CYS A 720 39.66 -42.23 42.63
CA CYS A 720 39.60 -42.62 44.14
C CYS A 720 40.90 -43.19 44.97
N PHE A 721 40.99 -43.33 46.35
CA PHE A 721 42.16 -43.87 47.25
C PHE A 721 42.01 -45.32 47.82
N THR A 722 42.97 -46.03 48.50
CA THR A 722 42.73 -47.37 49.19
C THR A 722 43.14 -47.51 50.70
N PRO A 723 42.56 -48.45 51.51
CA PRO A 723 42.87 -48.68 52.92
C PRO A 723 44.34 -48.98 53.25
N GLY A 724 44.77 -48.58 54.45
CA GLY A 724 46.13 -48.72 54.97
C GLY A 724 47.03 -47.52 54.68
N THR A 725 46.61 -46.64 53.76
CA THR A 725 47.26 -45.36 53.47
C THR A 725 47.22 -44.45 54.69
N ARG A 726 48.35 -43.89 55.13
CA ARG A 726 48.40 -43.03 56.33
C ARG A 726 48.33 -41.55 56.00
N VAL A 727 47.25 -40.89 56.38
CA VAL A 727 47.05 -39.45 56.18
C VAL A 727 47.57 -38.67 57.39
N ARG A 728 48.36 -37.62 57.15
CA ARG A 728 48.90 -36.76 58.21
C ARG A 728 47.79 -35.87 58.78
N THR A 729 47.54 -35.97 60.08
CA THR A 729 46.54 -35.14 60.78
C THR A 729 47.12 -34.38 61.97
N ALA A 730 46.34 -33.47 62.57
CA ALA A 730 46.69 -32.76 63.81
C ALA A 730 46.95 -33.69 65.01
N ARG A 731 46.42 -34.93 64.98
CA ARG A 731 46.62 -35.95 66.02
C ARG A 731 47.66 -37.02 65.66
N GLY A 732 48.42 -36.80 64.58
CA GLY A 732 49.43 -37.74 64.06
C GLY A 732 48.99 -38.43 62.77
N ASP A 733 49.70 -39.48 62.38
CA ASP A 733 49.44 -40.19 61.11
C ASP A 733 48.34 -41.24 61.30
N VAL A 734 47.19 -41.00 60.68
CA VAL A 734 45.96 -41.79 60.84
C VAL A 734 45.70 -42.62 59.58
N PRO A 735 45.37 -43.91 59.67
CA PRO A 735 44.93 -44.69 58.51
C PRO A 735 43.70 -44.06 57.83
N VAL A 736 43.65 -44.04 56.50
CA VAL A 736 42.60 -43.38 55.73
C VAL A 736 41.20 -43.93 56.03
N GLU A 737 41.10 -45.21 56.36
CA GLU A 737 39.87 -45.89 56.79
C GLU A 737 39.40 -45.51 58.21
N ASP A 738 40.27 -44.92 59.03
CA ASP A 738 39.99 -44.48 60.41
C ASP A 738 39.76 -42.95 60.50
N LEU A 739 39.78 -42.24 59.37
CA LEU A 739 39.47 -40.82 59.31
C LEU A 739 37.97 -40.60 59.44
N VAL A 740 37.59 -39.62 60.26
CA VAL A 740 36.19 -39.22 60.44
C VAL A 740 36.02 -37.74 60.14
N VAL A 741 34.82 -37.34 59.73
CA VAL A 741 34.46 -35.94 59.51
C VAL A 741 34.81 -35.11 60.75
N GLY A 742 35.45 -33.97 60.55
CA GLY A 742 35.99 -33.10 61.60
C GLY A 742 37.46 -33.34 61.95
N ASP A 743 38.08 -34.44 61.50
CA ASP A 743 39.54 -34.61 61.62
C ASP A 743 40.25 -33.50 60.84
N ARG A 744 41.34 -32.97 61.41
CA ARG A 744 42.15 -31.92 60.75
C ARG A 744 43.32 -32.53 60.02
N VAL A 745 43.24 -32.59 58.70
CA VAL A 745 44.25 -33.16 57.78
C VAL A 745 45.24 -32.09 57.35
N ARG A 746 46.52 -32.46 57.23
CA ARG A 746 47.56 -31.57 56.73
C ARG A 746 47.50 -31.52 55.20
N THR A 747 47.31 -30.31 54.68
CA THR A 747 47.31 -29.98 53.27
C THR A 747 48.54 -29.14 52.91
N ARG A 748 48.86 -29.06 51.61
CA ARG A 748 50.07 -28.42 51.10
C ARG A 748 49.97 -26.89 51.19
N ASP A 749 48.82 -26.35 50.78
CA ASP A 749 48.66 -24.92 50.54
C ASP A 749 48.01 -24.19 51.71
N HIS A 750 47.08 -24.86 52.41
CA HIS A 750 46.25 -24.23 53.42
C HIS A 750 46.47 -24.76 54.85
N GLY A 751 47.54 -25.52 55.09
CA GLY A 751 47.88 -26.00 56.43
C GLY A 751 46.94 -27.10 56.94
N LEU A 752 46.47 -27.03 58.19
CA LEU A 752 45.58 -28.06 58.75
C LEU A 752 44.12 -27.74 58.41
N GLN A 753 43.55 -28.44 57.43
CA GLN A 753 42.17 -28.29 56.96
C GLN A 753 41.23 -29.33 57.57
N THR A 754 39.97 -28.95 57.75
CA THR A 754 38.97 -29.83 58.37
C THR A 754 38.37 -30.75 57.31
N LEU A 755 38.44 -32.06 57.54
CA LEU A 755 37.81 -33.06 56.69
C LEU A 755 36.29 -32.94 56.79
N ARG A 756 35.63 -32.75 55.64
CA ARG A 756 34.18 -32.47 55.58
C ARG A 756 33.36 -33.69 55.21
N TRP A 757 33.93 -34.59 54.42
CA TRP A 757 33.26 -35.81 54.01
C TRP A 757 34.25 -36.94 53.69
N VAL A 758 33.81 -38.18 53.90
CA VAL A 758 34.55 -39.41 53.61
C VAL A 758 33.62 -40.41 52.91
N GLY A 759 33.94 -40.80 51.68
CA GLY A 759 33.21 -41.82 50.92
C GLY A 759 34.02 -43.10 50.77
N SER A 760 33.36 -44.26 50.59
CA SER A 760 34.09 -45.49 50.25
C SER A 760 33.29 -46.47 49.38
N ARG A 761 33.99 -47.26 48.55
CA ARG A 761 33.45 -48.30 47.66
C ARG A 761 34.33 -49.55 47.67
N THR A 762 33.79 -50.75 47.86
CA THR A 762 34.58 -51.99 47.86
C THR A 762 34.38 -52.80 46.58
N LEU A 763 35.47 -53.22 45.95
CA LEU A 763 35.51 -54.12 44.79
C LEU A 763 36.07 -55.49 45.18
N SER A 764 35.43 -56.56 44.71
CA SER A 764 35.85 -57.95 44.90
C SER A 764 36.91 -58.39 43.89
N LEU A 765 37.55 -59.55 44.13
CA LEU A 765 38.46 -60.16 43.15
C LEU A 765 37.78 -60.41 41.79
N ALA A 766 36.50 -60.77 41.78
CA ALA A 766 35.75 -60.98 40.54
C ALA A 766 35.63 -59.66 39.75
N ASP A 767 35.33 -58.56 40.44
CA ASP A 767 35.24 -57.22 39.85
C ASP A 767 36.58 -56.77 39.24
N LEU A 768 37.69 -57.03 39.94
CA LEU A 768 39.04 -56.67 39.48
C LEU A 768 39.59 -57.57 38.36
N ILE A 769 39.06 -58.79 38.21
CA ILE A 769 39.35 -59.68 37.07
C ILE A 769 38.57 -59.22 35.83
N VAL A 770 37.30 -58.86 36.00
CA VAL A 770 36.42 -58.38 34.92
C VAL A 770 36.81 -56.96 34.47
N GLN A 771 37.30 -56.12 35.38
CA GLN A 771 37.68 -54.74 35.11
C GLN A 771 39.17 -54.49 35.44
N PRO A 772 40.11 -54.94 34.59
CA PRO A 772 41.56 -54.80 34.84
C PRO A 772 42.02 -53.36 34.98
N LYS A 773 41.31 -52.40 34.37
CA LYS A 773 41.61 -50.97 34.45
C LYS A 773 41.33 -50.38 35.84
N LEU A 774 40.59 -51.07 36.71
CA LEU A 774 40.37 -50.69 38.11
C LEU A 774 41.31 -51.41 39.08
N LYS A 775 42.25 -52.21 38.57
CA LYS A 775 43.31 -52.80 39.41
C LYS A 775 44.14 -51.68 40.01
N PRO A 776 44.28 -51.63 41.34
CA PRO A 776 44.97 -50.53 41.98
C PRO A 776 46.45 -50.47 41.59
N ILE A 777 47.03 -49.29 41.69
CA ILE A 777 48.46 -49.04 41.50
C ILE A 777 49.15 -49.09 42.85
N ARG A 778 50.05 -50.06 43.03
CA ARG A 778 50.95 -50.14 44.18
C ARG A 778 52.21 -49.34 43.88
N MET A 779 52.56 -48.42 44.76
CA MET A 779 53.80 -47.64 44.71
C MET A 779 54.68 -48.05 45.89
N ASP A 780 55.79 -48.72 45.61
CA ASP A 780 56.74 -49.17 46.64
C ASP A 780 57.46 -47.96 47.27
N ALA A 781 57.94 -48.10 48.50
CA ALA A 781 58.65 -47.02 49.19
C ALA A 781 59.86 -46.52 48.37
N GLY A 782 59.94 -45.19 48.16
CA GLY A 782 60.99 -44.53 47.37
C GLY A 782 60.79 -44.51 45.85
N SER A 783 59.68 -45.06 45.33
CA SER A 783 59.43 -45.20 43.88
C SER A 783 59.14 -43.89 43.13
N LEU A 784 58.75 -42.81 43.81
CA LEU A 784 58.44 -41.51 43.21
C LEU A 784 59.62 -40.51 43.26
N GLY A 785 60.79 -40.94 43.75
CA GLY A 785 61.98 -40.10 43.87
C GLY A 785 62.13 -39.43 45.25
N ALA A 786 63.34 -38.94 45.55
CA ALA A 786 63.70 -38.29 46.83
C ALA A 786 63.39 -39.11 48.12
N GLY A 787 63.24 -40.44 48.01
CA GLY A 787 62.87 -41.31 49.13
C GLY A 787 61.37 -41.39 49.42
N LEU A 788 60.52 -40.91 48.49
CA LEU A 788 59.05 -40.92 48.57
C LEU A 788 58.42 -41.98 47.64
N PRO A 789 57.23 -42.53 47.95
CA PRO A 789 56.56 -42.41 49.25
C PRO A 789 57.40 -43.09 50.35
N VAL A 790 57.29 -42.66 51.60
CA VAL A 790 58.12 -43.21 52.70
C VAL A 790 57.69 -44.65 53.05
N ARG A 791 56.47 -45.03 52.68
CA ARG A 791 55.91 -46.36 52.80
C ARG A 791 55.28 -46.79 51.48
N THR A 792 55.20 -48.09 51.25
CA THR A 792 54.43 -48.61 50.13
C THR A 792 52.98 -48.23 50.28
N MET A 793 52.40 -47.58 49.26
CA MET A 793 51.00 -47.19 49.23
C MET A 793 50.29 -47.79 48.02
N THR A 794 48.96 -47.81 48.06
CA THR A 794 48.13 -48.32 46.97
C THR A 794 47.00 -47.34 46.71
N VAL A 795 46.81 -46.96 45.44
CA VAL A 795 45.82 -45.96 45.02
C VAL A 795 45.05 -46.46 43.80
N SER A 796 43.93 -45.82 43.47
CA SER A 796 43.27 -46.17 42.21
C SER A 796 44.11 -45.71 41.01
N PRO A 797 43.93 -46.32 39.84
CA PRO A 797 44.67 -45.95 38.63
C PRO A 797 44.56 -44.48 38.25
N GLN A 798 43.42 -43.85 38.52
CA GLN A 798 43.16 -42.47 38.17
C GLN A 798 43.47 -41.49 39.31
N HIS A 799 43.91 -41.98 40.47
CA HIS A 799 44.31 -41.15 41.60
C HIS A 799 45.53 -40.30 41.24
N ARG A 800 45.45 -38.98 41.42
CA ARG A 800 46.53 -38.08 41.00
C ARG A 800 47.54 -37.81 42.11
N MET A 801 48.79 -38.15 41.83
CA MET A 801 49.94 -37.85 42.69
C MET A 801 50.52 -36.49 42.31
N LEU A 802 50.93 -35.69 43.29
CA LEU A 802 51.66 -34.45 43.01
C LEU A 802 53.12 -34.78 42.66
N LEU A 803 53.56 -34.32 41.49
CA LEU A 803 54.96 -34.34 41.09
C LEU A 803 55.50 -32.92 41.09
N GLN A 804 56.63 -32.75 41.78
CA GLN A 804 57.40 -31.52 41.77
C GLN A 804 58.70 -31.78 41.03
N ASP A 805 58.79 -31.30 39.79
CA ASP A 805 59.89 -31.59 38.91
C ASP A 805 60.28 -30.34 38.10
N PRO A 806 61.55 -29.92 38.07
CA PRO A 806 62.00 -28.80 37.23
C PRO A 806 61.67 -28.98 35.74
N ARG A 807 61.54 -30.24 35.27
CA ARG A 807 61.10 -30.54 33.90
C ARG A 807 59.65 -30.14 33.68
N ALA A 808 58.79 -30.23 34.70
CA ALA A 808 57.41 -29.77 34.60
C ALA A 808 57.34 -28.25 34.40
N GLU A 809 58.16 -27.48 35.12
CA GLU A 809 58.25 -26.02 34.96
C GLU A 809 58.73 -25.63 33.56
N MET A 810 59.72 -26.36 33.03
CA MET A 810 60.25 -26.13 31.69
C MET A 810 59.30 -26.53 30.56
N LEU A 811 58.49 -27.59 30.75
CA LEU A 811 57.63 -28.16 29.71
C LEU A 811 56.21 -27.60 29.74
N PHE A 812 55.68 -27.26 30.91
CA PHE A 812 54.27 -26.90 31.13
C PHE A 812 54.09 -25.58 31.88
N GLY A 813 55.17 -24.87 32.22
CA GLY A 813 55.12 -23.58 32.93
C GLY A 813 54.81 -23.67 34.43
N GLU A 814 54.60 -24.89 34.95
CA GLU A 814 54.20 -25.14 36.34
C GLU A 814 55.23 -26.01 37.07
N ALA A 815 55.70 -25.56 38.24
CA ALA A 815 56.67 -26.30 39.04
C ALA A 815 56.08 -27.53 39.76
N GLU A 816 54.76 -27.60 39.86
CA GLU A 816 54.00 -28.65 40.54
C GLU A 816 52.81 -29.07 39.68
N VAL A 817 52.73 -30.36 39.36
CA VAL A 817 51.69 -30.90 38.49
C VAL A 817 51.11 -32.19 39.08
N LEU A 818 49.83 -32.44 38.83
CA LEU A 818 49.13 -33.65 39.21
C LEU A 818 49.24 -34.70 38.10
N VAL A 819 49.64 -35.93 38.44
CA VAL A 819 49.77 -37.03 37.48
C VAL A 819 49.06 -38.26 38.00
N ALA A 820 48.16 -38.81 37.18
CA ALA A 820 47.43 -40.04 37.53
C ALA A 820 48.40 -41.21 37.78
N ALA A 821 48.12 -42.00 38.82
CA ALA A 821 48.95 -43.10 39.27
C ALA A 821 49.26 -44.12 38.18
N VAL A 822 48.32 -44.38 37.27
CA VAL A 822 48.50 -45.29 36.14
C VAL A 822 49.61 -44.83 35.18
N HIS A 823 49.81 -43.53 35.02
CA HIS A 823 50.86 -42.96 34.18
C HIS A 823 52.26 -43.05 34.82
N LEU A 824 52.31 -43.29 36.13
CA LEU A 824 53.56 -43.47 36.88
C LEU A 824 54.09 -44.89 36.85
N THR A 825 53.38 -45.84 36.23
CA THR A 825 53.79 -47.26 36.12
C THR A 825 55.09 -47.50 35.35
N SER A 826 55.61 -46.47 34.66
CA SER A 826 56.95 -46.50 34.05
C SER A 826 58.07 -46.32 35.08
N LEU A 827 57.77 -45.80 36.27
CA LEU A 827 58.73 -45.64 37.35
C LEU A 827 59.01 -46.99 38.02
N LYS A 828 60.29 -47.22 38.34
CA LYS A 828 60.72 -48.44 39.02
C LYS A 828 60.08 -48.52 40.41
N GLY A 829 59.29 -49.58 40.63
CA GLY A 829 58.58 -49.81 41.89
C GLY A 829 57.14 -49.28 41.91
N VAL A 830 56.60 -48.80 40.78
CA VAL A 830 55.18 -48.49 40.61
C VAL A 830 54.55 -49.54 39.70
N GLU A 831 53.64 -50.35 40.23
CA GLU A 831 53.07 -51.50 39.52
C GLU A 831 51.56 -51.57 39.70
N GLN A 832 50.85 -51.95 38.64
CA GLN A 832 49.44 -52.31 38.76
C GLN A 832 49.29 -53.72 39.35
N VAL A 833 48.50 -53.88 40.41
CA VAL A 833 48.41 -55.12 41.17
C VAL A 833 46.98 -55.69 41.19
N LEU A 834 46.84 -57.01 41.29
CA LEU A 834 45.55 -57.69 41.42
C LEU A 834 45.38 -58.27 42.83
N PRO A 835 44.74 -57.55 43.77
CA PRO A 835 44.46 -58.04 45.12
C PRO A 835 43.21 -58.95 45.15
N ALA A 836 42.98 -59.62 46.30
CA ALA A 836 41.77 -60.41 46.56
C ALA A 836 40.48 -59.57 46.70
N GLY A 837 40.62 -58.25 46.70
CA GLY A 837 39.59 -57.22 46.78
C GLY A 837 40.24 -55.88 47.17
N VAL A 838 39.63 -54.75 46.85
CA VAL A 838 40.13 -53.42 47.19
C VAL A 838 38.97 -52.51 47.58
N THR A 839 39.10 -51.81 48.70
CA THR A 839 38.20 -50.69 49.01
C THR A 839 38.83 -49.42 48.49
N TYR A 840 38.03 -48.57 47.87
CA TYR A 840 38.40 -47.25 47.45
C TYR A 840 37.77 -46.20 48.37
N ILE A 841 38.52 -45.22 48.89
CA ILE A 841 38.07 -44.20 49.84
C ILE A 841 38.27 -42.82 49.21
N HIS A 842 37.40 -41.85 49.49
CA HIS A 842 37.46 -40.48 49.00
C HIS A 842 37.41 -39.51 50.17
N LEU A 843 38.16 -38.41 50.10
CA LEU A 843 38.26 -37.40 51.16
C LEU A 843 37.95 -36.02 50.57
N LEU A 844 36.97 -35.31 51.13
CA LEU A 844 36.55 -33.99 50.65
C LEU A 844 36.76 -32.90 51.72
N PHE A 845 37.17 -31.72 51.26
CA PHE A 845 37.47 -30.52 52.06
C PHE A 845 36.69 -29.30 51.53
N ASP A 846 36.89 -28.12 52.15
CA ASP A 846 36.28 -26.86 51.74
C ASP A 846 36.79 -26.33 50.38
N ALA A 847 37.92 -26.84 49.89
CA ALA A 847 38.49 -26.60 48.56
C ALA A 847 39.17 -27.88 48.06
N HIS A 848 39.59 -27.95 46.79
CA HIS A 848 40.42 -29.06 46.32
C HIS A 848 41.78 -28.93 47.02
N GLU A 849 42.09 -29.86 47.91
CA GLU A 849 43.30 -29.83 48.71
C GLU A 849 44.31 -30.87 48.23
N ILE A 850 45.59 -30.51 48.26
CA ILE A 850 46.68 -31.48 48.14
C ILE A 850 47.04 -31.95 49.54
N ILE A 851 46.78 -33.22 49.84
CA ILE A 851 46.97 -33.78 51.18
C ILE A 851 48.26 -34.58 51.29
N LEU A 852 48.80 -34.66 52.50
CA LEU A 852 49.97 -35.48 52.79
C LEU A 852 49.55 -36.89 53.24
N ALA A 853 49.75 -37.87 52.37
CA ALA A 853 49.46 -39.28 52.59
C ALA A 853 50.74 -40.11 52.42
N ASP A 854 51.12 -40.92 53.43
CA ASP A 854 52.40 -41.67 53.48
C ASP A 854 53.64 -40.84 53.12
N ASP A 855 53.60 -39.57 53.58
CA ASP A 855 54.59 -38.52 53.35
C ASP A 855 54.79 -38.13 51.86
N VAL A 856 53.85 -38.50 50.97
CA VAL A 856 53.73 -37.96 49.61
C VAL A 856 52.51 -37.04 49.48
N TRP A 857 52.64 -36.00 48.65
CA TRP A 857 51.57 -35.08 48.34
C TRP A 857 50.69 -35.64 47.22
N THR A 858 49.38 -35.69 47.44
CA THR A 858 48.42 -36.31 46.53
C THR A 858 47.08 -35.60 46.60
N GLU A 859 46.24 -35.72 45.59
CA GLU A 859 44.97 -35.00 45.52
C GLU A 859 43.96 -35.48 46.58
N SER A 860 43.15 -34.55 47.12
CA SER A 860 41.87 -34.90 47.73
C SER A 860 40.83 -35.15 46.64
N PHE A 861 39.65 -35.61 47.02
CA PHE A 861 38.52 -35.65 46.10
C PHE A 861 38.18 -34.23 45.65
N GLN A 862 38.17 -33.99 44.34
CA GLN A 862 37.60 -32.80 43.74
C GLN A 862 36.20 -33.14 43.26
N PRO A 863 35.13 -32.57 43.85
CA PRO A 863 33.79 -32.66 43.33
C PRO A 863 33.69 -31.73 42.11
N ALA A 864 33.88 -32.28 40.91
CA ALA A 864 33.23 -31.75 39.72
C ALA A 864 31.75 -32.14 39.76
N ASP A 865 30.89 -31.49 38.96
CA ASP A 865 29.45 -31.79 38.79
C ASP A 865 29.16 -33.31 38.80
N ARG A 866 29.92 -34.02 37.98
CA ARG A 866 29.90 -35.48 37.81
C ARG A 866 30.08 -36.29 39.08
N THR A 867 30.80 -35.79 40.06
CA THR A 867 31.23 -36.56 41.22
C THR A 867 30.21 -36.57 42.36
N LEU A 868 29.31 -35.57 42.39
CA LEU A 868 28.20 -35.50 43.34
C LEU A 868 26.97 -36.28 42.84
N GLY A 869 26.68 -36.23 41.54
CA GLY A 869 25.64 -37.04 40.93
C GLY A 869 25.89 -38.56 41.03
N CYS A 870 27.14 -38.95 41.26
CA CYS A 870 27.59 -40.33 41.37
C CYS A 870 27.43 -40.97 42.76
N MET A 871 26.91 -40.22 43.74
CA MET A 871 26.70 -40.68 45.12
C MET A 871 25.25 -41.07 45.35
N ASP A 872 24.98 -41.90 46.38
CA ASP A 872 23.59 -42.18 46.74
C ASP A 872 22.86 -40.88 47.15
N ALA A 873 21.52 -40.87 47.00
CA ALA A 873 20.73 -39.67 47.23
C ALA A 873 20.84 -39.11 48.67
N GLU A 874 21.15 -39.96 49.66
CA GLU A 874 21.34 -39.55 51.05
C GLU A 874 22.71 -38.87 51.25
N GLN A 875 23.77 -39.40 50.63
CA GLN A 875 25.14 -38.85 50.64
C GLN A 875 25.22 -37.54 49.85
N ARG A 876 24.53 -37.45 48.71
CA ARG A 876 24.46 -36.21 47.92
C ARG A 876 23.72 -35.11 48.69
N ALA A 877 22.57 -35.43 49.29
CA ALA A 877 21.84 -34.49 50.14
C ALA A 877 22.66 -34.04 51.36
N GLU A 878 23.51 -34.91 51.91
CA GLU A 878 24.44 -34.57 52.99
C GLU A 878 25.53 -33.60 52.52
N ILE A 879 26.14 -33.81 51.34
CA ILE A 879 27.20 -32.92 50.82
C ILE A 879 26.63 -31.56 50.36
N GLU A 880 25.48 -31.54 49.68
CA GLU A 880 24.79 -30.29 49.31
C GLU A 880 24.31 -29.49 50.54
N ALA A 881 24.05 -30.15 51.67
CA ALA A 881 23.75 -29.47 52.95
C ALA A 881 24.99 -28.92 53.63
N LEU A 882 26.15 -29.56 53.46
CA LEU A 882 27.43 -29.12 54.01
C LEU A 882 28.09 -28.00 53.16
N PHE A 883 27.80 -27.96 51.85
CA PHE A 883 28.38 -27.02 50.89
C PHE A 883 27.30 -26.44 49.95
N PRO A 884 26.60 -25.37 50.38
CA PRO A 884 25.51 -24.78 49.61
C PRO A 884 25.93 -24.22 48.24
N ASP A 885 27.19 -23.79 48.11
CA ASP A 885 27.75 -23.16 46.91
C ASP A 885 28.04 -24.17 45.77
N LEU A 886 27.89 -25.47 46.02
CA LEU A 886 27.97 -26.52 45.00
C LEU A 886 26.61 -26.79 44.32
N ARG A 887 25.58 -25.97 44.60
CA ARG A 887 24.28 -26.05 43.93
C ARG A 887 24.30 -25.23 42.63
N GLY A 888 24.34 -25.91 41.49
CA GLY A 888 24.07 -25.32 40.18
C GLY A 888 25.26 -24.69 39.44
N ASP A 889 26.40 -24.41 40.09
CA ASP A 889 27.62 -23.98 39.40
C ASP A 889 28.91 -24.48 40.11
N PHE A 890 29.59 -25.45 39.50
CA PHE A 890 30.77 -26.13 40.05
C PHE A 890 32.09 -25.39 39.76
N ARG A 891 32.05 -24.28 39.00
CA ARG A 891 33.22 -23.40 38.75
C ARG A 891 33.78 -22.79 40.04
N ASN A 892 33.02 -22.85 41.13
CA ASN A 892 33.42 -22.42 42.47
C ASN A 892 34.35 -23.40 43.22
N PHE A 893 34.70 -24.58 42.64
CA PHE A 893 35.62 -25.56 43.25
C PHE A 893 36.77 -25.99 42.29
N PRO A 894 37.72 -25.08 41.99
CA PRO A 894 38.78 -25.32 41.01
C PRO A 894 39.79 -26.37 41.48
N ALA A 895 40.49 -26.99 40.52
CA ALA A 895 41.55 -27.95 40.84
C ALA A 895 42.77 -27.26 41.49
N ALA A 896 43.39 -27.92 42.47
CA ALA A 896 44.49 -27.33 43.25
C ALA A 896 45.75 -27.04 42.41
N ARG A 897 45.99 -27.81 41.34
CA ARG A 897 47.13 -27.70 40.42
C ARG A 897 46.75 -28.21 39.03
N MET A 898 47.56 -27.82 38.03
CA MET A 898 47.49 -28.37 36.67
C MET A 898 47.66 -29.88 36.67
N THR A 899 46.85 -30.59 35.89
CA THR A 899 46.97 -32.04 35.72
C THR A 899 47.56 -32.38 34.36
N LEU A 900 48.54 -33.28 34.32
CA LEU A 900 49.12 -33.77 33.08
C LEU A 900 48.35 -34.93 32.46
N LYS A 901 48.18 -34.90 31.14
CA LYS A 901 47.70 -36.00 30.31
C LYS A 901 48.72 -37.14 30.27
N GLY A 902 48.28 -38.35 29.91
CA GLY A 902 49.13 -39.54 29.94
C GLY A 902 50.38 -39.47 29.03
N PHE A 903 50.34 -38.75 27.91
CA PHE A 903 51.52 -38.53 27.08
C PHE A 903 52.44 -37.44 27.64
N GLU A 904 51.89 -36.37 28.23
CA GLU A 904 52.64 -35.31 28.89
C GLU A 904 53.42 -35.85 30.08
N ALA A 905 52.77 -36.69 30.90
CA ALA A 905 53.42 -37.42 31.96
C ALA A 905 54.55 -38.31 31.42
N ARG A 906 54.35 -39.02 30.31
CA ARG A 906 55.41 -39.84 29.68
C ARG A 906 56.58 -39.00 29.16
N VAL A 907 56.31 -37.86 28.53
CA VAL A 907 57.34 -36.92 28.04
C VAL A 907 58.14 -36.38 29.21
N MET A 908 57.47 -35.93 30.27
CA MET A 908 58.11 -35.41 31.47
C MET A 908 58.98 -36.47 32.17
N LEU A 909 58.51 -37.72 32.25
CA LEU A 909 59.25 -38.81 32.87
C LEU A 909 60.42 -39.32 32.00
N ALA A 910 60.37 -39.12 30.68
CA ALA A 910 61.40 -39.56 29.73
C ALA A 910 62.49 -38.51 29.44
N ALA A 911 62.17 -37.22 29.61
CA ALA A 911 63.10 -36.08 29.50
C ALA A 911 64.13 -36.09 30.64
#